data_AF-A0A3M0ZC21-F1
#
_entry.id   AF-A0A3M0ZC21-F1
#
_cell.length_a   1.000
_cell.length_b   1.000
_cell.length_c   1.000
_cell.angle_alpha   90.00
_cell.angle_beta   90.00
_cell.angle_gamma   90.00
#
_symmetry.space_group_name_H-M   'P 1'
#
loop_
_entity.id
_entity.type
_entity.pdbx_description
1 polymer ?
#
loop_
_entity_poly.entity_id
_entity_poly.type
_entity_poly.pdbx_seq_one_letter_code
_entity_poly.pdbx_strand_id
1 'polypeptide(L)'
;MTEPCYSYVCDGKQWLRQNLFSGGKFIWPIVLFAALLLSFSPLRAASFYVSPSGNDEHSGTCQEAPLDTVQKAIDKMNRGDTLVLLDGVYTGTLKLKSGITLRALHPRKVIFSGAQPLSGRFEPYKGKIYRIAIPQSPKQVFWRGQPMTWARWPNMKWEENWRGEKKWLSSAKGTGPGVLTCEAFRQIKGLDLRGAYCFLRYSKGNSCFSREVKSFDGEVLHWDDTNFYSTPFTGGDGRRGSPFAIQKGKAKPNVRARFFLAGALSLLDTGGEWVAQDGYLYFQAPDGKRPEASDVWIQNNDYVIYTEEPVADVTIEGIDFFATSVKLPNPANRRITVRNAWFTYIGGELFFMDDPYGGNFAKPVHVGGTEIAVERSLFAGAQNTALRLVGAKVKVSNCVFMENNRNANFQSVGLNVTATSTFKIVHNTFINNCSDALRINFDHKHYVKSGKPDISYNHIFNAGLYNTDVSGVYMPHLSQYDTQFHHNWVHNVKGNGVRLDQAGIKLSVHHNVFWASKRGLNIEGYGMFNIYNNTSAFHREADILTRNVLPKRKGVPPEAKVSNDTSFPPITDWNVLNNLIQRFFDRVGPSEGWALAASKAKGKLHPLRARNTSIPITDRGSIQGNITGFDPAKIFVGGSLNNLNLIPATPVVRGGVKQTPELAAQGITALDSFRGAYDYGDKGWVPGSDWLPFGLQVPKSMAMAEKMAKHYRFLSIVPQTHVHGLPFGRLSEHCHYQSPEEEVAQFRTRQGKTLKMKNNSNQKKKRKKRGNLK
;
A
#
# COMPACT_ATOMS: atom_id res chain seq x y z
N MET A 1 -53.77 -1.22 -51.18
CA MET A 1 -53.33 -0.13 -52.07
C MET A 1 -51.88 0.20 -51.70
N THR A 2 -50.87 0.15 -52.58
CA THR A 2 -50.75 -0.56 -53.87
C THR A 2 -49.26 -0.62 -54.24
N GLU A 3 -48.86 -1.66 -54.97
CA GLU A 3 -47.52 -1.89 -55.57
C GLU A 3 -47.25 -0.93 -56.78
N PRO A 4 -46.08 -0.92 -57.49
CA PRO A 4 -45.13 -2.02 -57.87
C PRO A 4 -43.68 -1.84 -57.35
N CYS A 5 -42.74 -2.81 -57.34
CA CYS A 5 -42.26 -3.81 -58.35
C CYS A 5 -41.41 -3.19 -59.48
N TYR A 6 -40.32 -3.80 -59.99
CA TYR A 6 -40.10 -5.22 -60.34
C TYR A 6 -38.66 -5.76 -60.09
N SER A 7 -38.52 -7.09 -60.23
CA SER A 7 -37.26 -7.87 -60.29
C SER A 7 -37.27 -8.82 -61.52
N TYR A 8 -36.09 -9.32 -61.97
CA TYR A 8 -35.99 -10.45 -62.91
C TYR A 8 -34.68 -11.26 -62.74
N VAL A 9 -34.67 -12.51 -63.24
CA VAL A 9 -33.65 -13.57 -63.01
C VAL A 9 -33.52 -14.47 -64.27
N CYS A 10 -32.44 -15.28 -64.37
CA CYS A 10 -32.09 -16.26 -65.45
C CYS A 10 -31.61 -15.60 -66.77
N ASP A 11 -30.83 -16.20 -67.69
CA ASP A 11 -30.08 -17.49 -67.79
C ASP A 11 -28.86 -17.29 -68.76
N GLY A 12 -28.20 -18.22 -69.48
CA GLY A 12 -28.31 -19.68 -69.62
C GLY A 12 -27.43 -20.33 -70.72
N LYS A 13 -26.11 -20.47 -70.49
CA LYS A 13 -25.14 -21.38 -71.16
C LYS A 13 -24.83 -21.31 -72.69
N GLN A 14 -23.53 -21.32 -72.97
CA GLN A 14 -22.78 -22.06 -74.04
C GLN A 14 -22.63 -21.57 -75.51
N TRP A 15 -21.35 -21.50 -75.94
CA TRP A 15 -20.76 -21.93 -77.26
C TRP A 15 -21.14 -21.11 -78.53
N LEU A 16 -20.28 -20.79 -79.52
CA LEU A 16 -18.85 -21.06 -79.85
C LEU A 16 -18.13 -19.71 -80.23
N ARG A 17 -16.99 -19.55 -80.95
CA ARG A 17 -15.96 -20.42 -81.58
C ARG A 17 -14.60 -19.68 -81.75
N GLN A 18 -13.55 -20.46 -82.02
CA GLN A 18 -12.26 -20.18 -82.70
C GLN A 18 -11.87 -18.75 -83.13
N ASN A 19 -10.66 -18.34 -82.75
CA ASN A 19 -9.51 -18.38 -83.69
C ASN A 19 -8.15 -18.47 -82.96
N LEU A 20 -7.13 -18.98 -83.67
CA LEU A 20 -5.75 -19.17 -83.20
C LEU A 20 -4.81 -18.20 -83.94
N PHE A 21 -3.85 -17.59 -83.24
CA PHE A 21 -2.57 -17.20 -83.86
C PHE A 21 -1.41 -17.27 -82.87
N SER A 22 -0.20 -17.32 -83.42
CA SER A 22 1.02 -17.88 -82.83
C SER A 22 1.87 -16.92 -81.97
N GLY A 23 2.55 -17.49 -80.97
CA GLY A 23 4.00 -17.31 -80.83
C GLY A 23 4.51 -16.28 -79.82
N GLY A 24 5.16 -16.76 -78.76
CA GLY A 24 5.96 -15.92 -77.85
C GLY A 24 6.48 -16.72 -76.65
N LYS A 25 7.80 -16.81 -76.48
CA LYS A 25 8.42 -17.44 -75.30
C LYS A 25 8.66 -16.37 -74.22
N PHE A 26 8.05 -16.52 -73.05
CA PHE A 26 8.56 -15.92 -71.82
C PHE A 26 8.45 -16.91 -70.66
N ILE A 27 9.58 -17.16 -69.99
CA ILE A 27 9.70 -17.92 -68.74
C ILE A 27 10.12 -16.88 -67.68
N TRP A 28 9.78 -17.12 -66.41
CA TRP A 28 9.76 -16.17 -65.27
C TRP A 28 8.51 -15.27 -65.33
N PRO A 29 7.70 -15.23 -64.23
CA PRO A 29 8.18 -14.74 -62.93
C PRO A 29 7.92 -15.65 -61.71
N ILE A 30 7.65 -16.95 -61.90
CA ILE A 30 7.28 -17.88 -60.80
C ILE A 30 8.34 -17.96 -59.66
N VAL A 31 9.62 -17.75 -59.98
CA VAL A 31 10.74 -17.83 -59.00
C VAL A 31 10.63 -16.78 -57.88
N LEU A 32 10.15 -15.56 -58.17
CA LEU A 32 10.07 -14.49 -57.16
C LEU A 32 9.01 -14.75 -56.08
N PHE A 33 7.90 -15.40 -56.44
CA PHE A 33 6.81 -15.65 -55.49
C PHE A 33 7.12 -16.81 -54.54
N ALA A 34 7.85 -17.83 -55.01
CA ALA A 34 8.36 -18.91 -54.17
C ALA A 34 9.42 -18.42 -53.17
N ALA A 35 10.31 -17.51 -53.59
CA ALA A 35 11.34 -16.93 -52.73
C ALA A 35 10.76 -16.11 -51.55
N LEU A 36 9.58 -15.51 -51.72
CA LEU A 36 8.94 -14.70 -50.67
C LEU A 36 8.28 -15.54 -49.56
N LEU A 37 7.96 -16.82 -49.83
CA LEU A 37 7.26 -17.72 -48.90
C LEU A 37 8.20 -18.59 -48.05
N LEU A 38 9.49 -18.66 -48.38
CA LEU A 38 10.49 -19.48 -47.67
C LEU A 38 11.18 -18.77 -46.48
N SER A 39 10.86 -17.50 -46.23
CA SER A 39 11.53 -16.68 -45.20
C SER A 39 10.80 -16.58 -43.86
N PHE A 40 9.59 -17.15 -43.74
CA PHE A 40 8.84 -17.20 -42.48
C PHE A 40 9.26 -18.40 -41.61
N SER A 41 10.50 -18.36 -41.13
CA SER A 41 10.89 -19.13 -39.95
C SER A 41 9.96 -18.76 -38.78
N PRO A 42 9.28 -19.72 -38.13
CA PRO A 42 8.46 -19.40 -36.97
C PRO A 42 9.36 -18.84 -35.88
N LEU A 43 9.09 -17.60 -35.44
CA LEU A 43 9.92 -16.89 -34.46
C LEU A 43 9.74 -17.54 -33.08
N ARG A 44 10.49 -18.62 -32.85
CA ARG A 44 10.38 -19.47 -31.68
C ARG A 44 11.03 -18.74 -30.50
N ALA A 45 10.21 -18.40 -29.50
CA ALA A 45 10.66 -17.76 -28.27
C ALA A 45 11.87 -18.51 -27.68
N ALA A 46 13.01 -17.82 -27.59
CA ALA A 46 14.23 -18.41 -27.05
C ALA A 46 14.14 -18.52 -25.53
N SER A 47 14.86 -19.51 -24.99
CA SER A 47 15.11 -19.61 -23.55
C SER A 47 16.57 -19.28 -23.27
N PHE A 48 16.78 -18.23 -22.48
CA PHE A 48 18.09 -17.89 -21.91
C PHE A 48 18.16 -18.39 -20.46
N TYR A 49 19.36 -18.73 -20.00
CA TYR A 49 19.62 -19.26 -18.66
C TYR A 49 20.70 -18.42 -17.97
N VAL A 50 20.48 -18.08 -16.71
CA VAL A 50 21.44 -17.36 -15.86
C VAL A 50 21.62 -18.07 -14.52
N SER A 51 22.86 -18.24 -14.07
CA SER A 51 23.26 -18.94 -12.84
C SER A 51 24.33 -18.16 -12.08
N PRO A 52 24.36 -18.18 -10.73
CA PRO A 52 25.50 -17.72 -9.93
C PRO A 52 26.85 -18.41 -10.22
N SER A 53 26.82 -19.52 -10.96
CA SER A 53 27.99 -20.27 -11.43
C SER A 53 28.17 -20.19 -12.95
N GLY A 54 27.53 -19.23 -13.61
CA GLY A 54 27.56 -19.06 -15.06
C GLY A 54 28.83 -18.38 -15.58
N ASN A 55 28.85 -18.16 -16.89
CA ASN A 55 29.89 -17.36 -17.55
C ASN A 55 29.25 -16.53 -18.68
N ASP A 56 29.57 -15.24 -18.74
CA ASP A 56 28.95 -14.33 -19.70
C ASP A 56 29.42 -14.52 -21.16
N GLU A 57 30.54 -15.22 -21.33
CA GLU A 57 31.05 -15.71 -22.63
C GLU A 57 30.19 -16.83 -23.23
N HIS A 58 29.33 -17.48 -22.43
CA HIS A 58 28.39 -18.47 -22.97
C HIS A 58 27.31 -17.80 -23.85
N SER A 59 26.65 -18.60 -24.70
CA SER A 59 25.42 -18.17 -25.37
C SER A 59 24.30 -17.90 -24.37
N GLY A 60 24.27 -18.66 -23.26
CA GLY A 60 23.17 -18.70 -22.31
C GLY A 60 21.96 -19.49 -22.79
N THR A 61 22.04 -20.22 -23.91
CA THR A 61 20.86 -20.85 -24.56
C THR A 61 20.54 -22.27 -24.07
N CYS A 62 21.32 -22.80 -23.13
CA CYS A 62 21.06 -24.05 -22.42
C CYS A 62 21.38 -23.91 -20.93
N GLN A 63 20.89 -24.83 -20.11
CA GLN A 63 21.01 -24.76 -18.65
C GLN A 63 22.43 -25.10 -18.17
N GLU A 64 23.18 -25.84 -18.99
CA GLU A 64 24.52 -26.37 -18.73
C GLU A 64 25.61 -25.32 -19.04
N ALA A 65 25.33 -24.37 -19.94
CA ALA A 65 26.17 -23.22 -20.25
C ALA A 65 25.40 -21.89 -20.02
N PRO A 66 25.02 -21.57 -18.77
CA PRO A 66 24.27 -20.36 -18.45
C PRO A 66 25.20 -19.14 -18.40
N LEU A 67 24.60 -17.96 -18.58
CA LEU A 67 25.22 -16.66 -18.29
C LEU A 67 25.32 -16.44 -16.78
N ASP A 68 26.11 -15.45 -16.32
CA ASP A 68 26.15 -15.04 -14.91
C ASP A 68 25.35 -13.75 -14.68
N THR A 69 25.47 -12.80 -15.60
CA THR A 69 24.85 -11.47 -15.46
C THR A 69 23.45 -11.41 -16.08
N VAL A 70 22.42 -11.20 -15.24
CA VAL A 70 21.01 -11.09 -15.66
C VAL A 70 20.79 -10.01 -16.74
N GLN A 71 21.43 -8.84 -16.62
CA GLN A 71 21.32 -7.77 -17.62
C GLN A 71 21.85 -8.21 -18.99
N LYS A 72 22.98 -8.91 -19.07
CA LYS A 72 23.54 -9.37 -20.36
C LYS A 72 22.62 -10.38 -21.05
N ALA A 73 21.86 -11.18 -20.30
CA ALA A 73 20.81 -12.02 -20.87
C ALA A 73 19.66 -11.15 -21.43
N ILE A 74 19.14 -10.20 -20.64
CA ILE A 74 18.08 -9.26 -21.07
C ILE A 74 18.48 -8.47 -22.33
N ASP A 75 19.74 -8.09 -22.46
CA ASP A 75 20.26 -7.36 -23.60
C ASP A 75 20.27 -8.24 -24.88
N LYS A 76 20.70 -9.51 -24.75
CA LYS A 76 20.66 -10.54 -25.82
C LYS A 76 19.23 -10.95 -26.24
N MET A 77 18.23 -10.86 -25.36
CA MET A 77 16.85 -11.31 -25.61
C MET A 77 16.06 -10.49 -26.64
N ASN A 78 15.18 -11.15 -27.38
CA ASN A 78 14.20 -10.55 -28.30
C ASN A 78 12.77 -10.59 -27.72
N ARG A 79 11.82 -9.97 -28.45
CA ARG A 79 10.40 -10.00 -28.09
C ARG A 79 9.84 -11.42 -28.26
N GLY A 80 9.38 -11.99 -27.15
CA GLY A 80 8.89 -13.36 -27.01
C GLY A 80 9.72 -14.19 -26.02
N ASP A 81 10.98 -13.83 -25.80
CA ASP A 81 11.95 -14.68 -25.11
C ASP A 81 11.72 -14.78 -23.60
N THR A 82 12.19 -15.88 -23.02
CA THR A 82 12.14 -16.17 -21.58
C THR A 82 13.54 -16.31 -21.00
N LEU A 83 13.83 -15.59 -19.92
CA LEU A 83 15.00 -15.80 -19.08
C LEU A 83 14.61 -16.70 -17.90
N VAL A 84 15.23 -17.88 -17.83
CA VAL A 84 15.17 -18.82 -16.72
C VAL A 84 16.35 -18.56 -15.78
N LEU A 85 16.04 -18.23 -14.53
CA LEU A 85 17.02 -17.97 -13.47
C LEU A 85 17.18 -19.23 -12.61
N LEU A 86 18.42 -19.67 -12.40
CA LEU A 86 18.73 -20.80 -11.52
C LEU A 86 18.81 -20.34 -10.05
N ASP A 87 18.75 -21.28 -9.12
CA ASP A 87 18.76 -21.05 -7.66
C ASP A 87 19.91 -20.12 -7.24
N GLY A 88 19.59 -19.01 -6.56
CA GLY A 88 20.59 -18.01 -6.21
C GLY A 88 20.05 -16.71 -5.62
N VAL A 89 20.95 -15.96 -4.97
CA VAL A 89 20.73 -14.58 -4.53
C VAL A 89 21.45 -13.64 -5.49
N TYR A 90 20.70 -12.87 -6.26
CA TYR A 90 21.22 -11.96 -7.27
C TYR A 90 21.21 -10.51 -6.78
N THR A 91 22.30 -9.78 -6.97
CA THR A 91 22.45 -8.38 -6.51
C THR A 91 22.94 -7.43 -7.60
N GLY A 92 22.63 -6.14 -7.47
CA GLY A 92 22.89 -5.09 -8.47
C GLY A 92 21.64 -4.28 -8.82
N THR A 93 21.53 -3.76 -10.04
CA THR A 93 20.29 -3.15 -10.57
C THR A 93 20.18 -3.38 -12.08
N LEU A 94 19.03 -3.86 -12.55
CA LEU A 94 18.75 -4.08 -13.98
C LEU A 94 17.71 -3.11 -14.54
N LYS A 95 17.75 -2.92 -15.87
CA LYS A 95 16.73 -2.29 -16.71
C LYS A 95 15.99 -3.37 -17.50
N LEU A 96 14.67 -3.25 -17.60
CA LEU A 96 13.84 -4.18 -18.38
C LEU A 96 13.75 -3.77 -19.85
N LYS A 97 13.70 -4.77 -20.73
CA LYS A 97 13.34 -4.67 -22.15
C LYS A 97 11.84 -4.94 -22.32
N SER A 98 11.25 -4.53 -23.44
CA SER A 98 9.86 -4.89 -23.77
C SER A 98 9.77 -6.28 -24.40
N GLY A 99 8.72 -7.05 -24.09
CA GLY A 99 8.44 -8.34 -24.71
C GLY A 99 9.16 -9.54 -24.09
N ILE A 100 9.53 -9.50 -22.82
CA ILE A 100 10.33 -10.55 -22.17
C ILE A 100 9.64 -11.16 -20.94
N THR A 101 9.94 -12.42 -20.66
CA THR A 101 9.58 -13.08 -19.39
C THR A 101 10.82 -13.34 -18.56
N LEU A 102 10.82 -12.95 -17.28
CA LEU A 102 11.80 -13.33 -16.28
C LEU A 102 11.15 -14.37 -15.35
N ARG A 103 11.70 -15.58 -15.29
CA ARG A 103 11.10 -16.72 -14.56
C ARG A 103 12.13 -17.43 -13.69
N ALA A 104 11.80 -17.68 -12.43
CA ALA A 104 12.57 -18.57 -11.57
C ALA A 104 12.42 -20.04 -12.03
N LEU A 105 13.52 -20.80 -12.15
CA LEU A 105 13.49 -22.24 -12.37
C LEU A 105 12.74 -22.94 -11.23
N HIS A 106 13.12 -22.61 -9.98
CA HIS A 106 12.41 -22.98 -8.78
C HIS A 106 11.93 -21.71 -8.06
N PRO A 107 10.60 -21.48 -7.94
CA PRO A 107 10.08 -20.37 -7.14
C PRO A 107 10.55 -20.44 -5.69
N ARG A 108 10.64 -19.29 -5.00
CA ARG A 108 11.19 -19.14 -3.64
C ARG A 108 12.72 -19.40 -3.52
N LYS A 109 13.41 -19.82 -4.59
CA LYS A 109 14.86 -20.08 -4.64
C LYS A 109 15.68 -19.08 -5.45
N VAL A 110 15.01 -18.25 -6.26
CA VAL A 110 15.62 -17.15 -7.02
C VAL A 110 15.25 -15.85 -6.32
N ILE A 111 16.23 -15.18 -5.71
CA ILE A 111 16.00 -13.99 -4.89
C ILE A 111 16.80 -12.82 -5.46
N PHE A 112 16.12 -11.76 -5.89
CA PHE A 112 16.75 -10.48 -6.17
C PHE A 112 16.85 -9.69 -4.85
N SER A 113 18.05 -9.26 -4.48
CA SER A 113 18.31 -8.69 -3.16
C SER A 113 18.88 -7.27 -3.22
N GLY A 114 18.30 -6.37 -2.42
CA GLY A 114 18.85 -5.03 -2.14
C GLY A 114 19.84 -5.03 -0.97
N ALA A 115 20.02 -6.18 -0.32
CA ALA A 115 20.97 -6.42 0.76
C ALA A 115 22.08 -7.41 0.36
N GLN A 116 23.26 -7.23 0.93
CA GLN A 116 24.43 -8.09 0.75
C GLN A 116 25.04 -8.45 2.11
N PRO A 117 25.65 -9.65 2.27
CA PRO A 117 26.42 -9.98 3.45
C PRO A 117 27.62 -9.03 3.62
N LEU A 118 28.08 -8.84 4.85
CA LEU A 118 29.32 -8.15 5.13
C LEU A 118 30.54 -9.06 4.90
N SER A 119 31.68 -8.45 4.63
CA SER A 119 32.98 -9.09 4.54
C SER A 119 33.95 -8.53 5.58
N GLY A 120 35.04 -9.24 5.85
CA GLY A 120 35.97 -8.91 6.94
C GLY A 120 35.58 -9.58 8.26
N ARG A 121 35.93 -8.96 9.40
CA ARG A 121 35.82 -9.56 10.73
C ARG A 121 35.36 -8.53 11.75
N PHE A 122 34.38 -8.88 12.58
CA PHE A 122 33.90 -8.02 13.67
C PHE A 122 34.94 -7.90 14.79
N GLU A 123 35.26 -6.68 15.20
CA GLU A 123 36.08 -6.34 16.37
C GLU A 123 35.21 -6.27 17.64
N PRO A 124 35.74 -6.63 18.83
CA PRO A 124 35.06 -6.31 20.08
C PRO A 124 35.04 -4.78 20.31
N TYR A 125 33.93 -4.25 20.84
CA TYR A 125 33.82 -2.83 21.20
C TYR A 125 33.54 -2.64 22.70
N LYS A 126 32.42 -3.16 23.21
CA LYS A 126 32.04 -3.03 24.63
C LYS A 126 31.07 -4.13 25.04
N GLY A 127 31.42 -4.94 26.04
CA GLY A 127 30.55 -6.03 26.51
C GLY A 127 30.25 -7.03 25.38
N LYS A 128 28.98 -7.12 24.98
CA LYS A 128 28.51 -7.97 23.86
C LYS A 128 28.34 -7.21 22.54
N ILE A 129 28.70 -5.92 22.50
CA ILE A 129 28.69 -5.10 21.29
C ILE A 129 30.01 -5.31 20.55
N TYR A 130 29.88 -5.66 19.27
CA TYR A 130 30.97 -5.75 18.32
C TYR A 130 30.82 -4.66 17.25
N ARG A 131 31.90 -4.36 16.52
CA ARG A 131 31.87 -3.40 15.40
C ARG A 131 32.58 -3.94 14.16
N ILE A 132 32.20 -3.46 12.98
CA ILE A 132 32.91 -3.72 11.72
C ILE A 132 32.88 -2.46 10.84
N ALA A 133 33.94 -2.22 10.08
CA ALA A 133 33.99 -1.09 9.16
C ALA A 133 32.98 -1.28 8.00
N ILE A 134 32.32 -0.20 7.59
CA ILE A 134 31.33 -0.19 6.51
C ILE A 134 31.57 0.98 5.54
N PRO A 135 31.38 0.80 4.22
CA PRO A 135 31.61 1.87 3.24
C PRO A 135 30.53 2.96 3.28
N GLN A 136 29.33 2.63 3.74
CA GLN A 136 28.18 3.54 3.87
C GLN A 136 27.22 3.03 4.95
N SER A 137 26.48 3.94 5.59
CA SER A 137 25.46 3.57 6.58
C SER A 137 24.31 2.80 5.93
N PRO A 138 23.90 1.63 6.48
CA PRO A 138 22.86 0.81 5.89
C PRO A 138 21.46 1.37 6.17
N LYS A 139 20.54 1.12 5.23
CA LYS A 139 19.10 1.45 5.40
C LYS A 139 18.41 0.44 6.33
N GLN A 140 18.80 -0.83 6.25
CA GLN A 140 18.38 -1.90 7.15
C GLN A 140 19.53 -2.89 7.38
N VAL A 141 19.55 -3.56 8.53
CA VAL A 141 20.50 -4.63 8.88
C VAL A 141 19.72 -5.91 9.15
N PHE A 142 20.25 -7.05 8.71
CA PHE A 142 19.67 -8.37 8.95
C PHE A 142 20.72 -9.31 9.56
N TRP A 143 20.28 -10.20 10.43
CA TRP A 143 21.07 -11.31 10.98
C TRP A 143 20.39 -12.61 10.59
N ARG A 144 21.09 -13.49 9.87
CA ARG A 144 20.54 -14.76 9.36
C ARG A 144 19.18 -14.59 8.65
N GLY A 145 19.08 -13.53 7.83
CA GLY A 145 17.88 -13.17 7.05
C GLY A 145 16.78 -12.44 7.83
N GLN A 146 16.87 -12.35 9.16
CA GLN A 146 15.88 -11.66 10.00
C GLN A 146 16.29 -10.21 10.30
N PRO A 147 15.36 -9.24 10.28
CA PRO A 147 15.68 -7.82 10.41
C PRO A 147 16.07 -7.46 11.85
N MET A 148 17.22 -6.81 11.99
CA MET A 148 17.74 -6.31 13.26
C MET A 148 17.18 -4.90 13.53
N THR A 149 16.98 -4.61 14.80
CA THR A 149 16.32 -3.38 15.24
C THR A 149 17.33 -2.24 15.34
N TRP A 150 17.03 -1.09 14.73
CA TRP A 150 17.88 0.09 14.90
C TRP A 150 17.80 0.54 16.36
N ALA A 151 18.93 0.61 17.05
CA ALA A 151 18.98 0.59 18.51
C ALA A 151 18.15 1.70 19.15
N ARG A 152 17.27 1.35 20.09
CA ARG A 152 16.12 2.19 20.46
C ARG A 152 15.70 2.08 21.90
N TRP A 153 15.17 3.20 22.41
CA TRP A 153 14.47 3.24 23.69
C TRP A 153 13.02 3.73 23.51
N PRO A 154 12.01 2.99 24.02
CA PRO A 154 12.11 1.70 24.70
C PRO A 154 12.47 0.56 23.73
N ASN A 155 13.25 -0.38 24.26
CA ASN A 155 13.85 -1.50 23.55
C ASN A 155 12.74 -2.50 23.18
N MET A 156 12.72 -2.97 21.93
CA MET A 156 11.59 -3.71 21.37
C MET A 156 12.07 -4.71 20.32
N LYS A 157 11.69 -5.99 20.45
CA LYS A 157 11.94 -6.98 19.38
C LYS A 157 10.94 -6.82 18.22
N TRP A 158 11.18 -7.49 17.10
CA TRP A 158 10.28 -7.42 15.93
C TRP A 158 8.90 -8.01 16.25
N GLU A 159 8.85 -9.15 16.94
CA GLU A 159 7.60 -9.83 17.34
C GLU A 159 6.71 -8.94 18.23
N GLU A 160 7.31 -7.99 18.95
CA GLU A 160 6.65 -7.06 19.87
C GLU A 160 6.05 -5.83 19.18
N ASN A 161 6.15 -5.69 17.85
CA ASN A 161 5.71 -4.49 17.14
C ASN A 161 4.19 -4.20 17.18
N TRP A 162 3.35 -5.14 17.65
CA TRP A 162 1.91 -4.92 17.93
C TRP A 162 1.61 -4.63 19.41
N ARG A 163 2.64 -4.66 20.27
CA ARG A 163 2.57 -4.29 21.69
C ARG A 163 2.76 -2.78 21.85
N GLY A 164 1.65 -2.05 21.99
CA GLY A 164 1.66 -0.58 22.02
C GLY A 164 2.48 0.02 23.17
N GLU A 165 2.63 -0.71 24.28
CA GLU A 165 3.44 -0.38 25.45
C GLU A 165 4.95 -0.59 25.23
N LYS A 166 5.33 -1.57 24.40
CA LYS A 166 6.73 -1.78 23.99
C LYS A 166 7.16 -0.82 22.89
N LYS A 167 6.24 -0.43 22.00
CA LYS A 167 6.56 0.38 20.82
C LYS A 167 6.61 1.88 21.08
N TRP A 168 5.77 2.41 21.96
CA TRP A 168 5.59 3.85 22.14
C TRP A 168 5.45 4.29 23.60
N LEU A 169 6.38 5.11 24.09
CA LEU A 169 6.20 5.92 25.30
C LEU A 169 5.17 7.03 25.08
N SER A 170 4.71 7.65 26.17
CA SER A 170 3.84 8.82 26.15
C SER A 170 4.57 10.06 26.65
N SER A 171 4.32 11.21 26.02
CA SER A 171 4.84 12.49 26.50
C SER A 171 4.07 13.04 27.71
N ALA A 172 4.77 13.77 28.56
CA ALA A 172 4.27 14.35 29.80
C ALA A 172 3.80 15.82 29.64
N LYS A 173 3.39 16.44 30.75
CA LYS A 173 3.15 17.89 30.83
C LYS A 173 4.48 18.64 30.56
N GLY A 174 4.41 19.77 29.84
CA GLY A 174 5.59 20.53 29.39
C GLY A 174 5.99 20.26 27.93
N THR A 175 5.57 19.14 27.35
CA THR A 175 5.83 18.83 25.93
C THR A 175 5.11 19.80 24.98
N GLY A 176 5.83 20.33 23.99
CA GLY A 176 5.38 21.37 23.08
C GLY A 176 6.23 21.46 21.79
N PRO A 177 6.29 22.64 21.15
CA PRO A 177 7.18 22.90 20.02
C PRO A 177 8.66 22.75 20.39
N GLY A 178 9.40 21.89 19.69
CA GLY A 178 10.84 21.70 19.90
C GLY A 178 11.26 21.14 21.26
N VAL A 179 10.30 20.70 22.08
CA VAL A 179 10.48 20.32 23.50
C VAL A 179 9.64 19.09 23.83
N LEU A 180 10.28 18.05 24.35
CA LEU A 180 9.66 16.84 24.87
C LEU A 180 10.02 16.62 26.33
N THR A 181 9.03 16.19 27.10
CA THR A 181 9.16 15.75 28.50
C THR A 181 8.55 14.36 28.62
N CYS A 182 9.13 13.50 29.45
CA CYS A 182 8.60 12.17 29.73
C CYS A 182 9.03 11.71 31.13
N GLU A 183 8.09 11.18 31.91
CA GLU A 183 8.33 10.66 33.27
C GLU A 183 9.41 9.57 33.30
N ALA A 184 9.55 8.81 32.21
CA ALA A 184 10.54 7.74 32.06
C ALA A 184 11.96 8.24 31.71
N PHE A 185 12.18 9.52 31.36
CA PHE A 185 13.52 10.01 30.95
C PHE A 185 14.59 9.86 32.02
N ARG A 186 14.21 9.84 33.30
CA ARG A 186 15.11 9.56 34.44
C ARG A 186 15.80 8.19 34.35
N GLN A 187 15.24 7.24 33.59
CA GLN A 187 15.84 5.92 33.32
C GLN A 187 17.05 6.00 32.38
N ILE A 188 17.06 6.99 31.47
CA ILE A 188 18.10 7.17 30.43
C ILE A 188 18.94 8.43 30.63
N LYS A 189 18.84 9.13 31.77
CA LYS A 189 19.46 10.44 32.03
C LYS A 189 20.98 10.52 31.84
N GLY A 190 21.68 9.38 31.85
CA GLY A 190 23.13 9.29 31.62
C GLY A 190 23.53 8.92 30.18
N LEU A 191 22.57 8.78 29.26
CA LEU A 191 22.84 8.39 27.88
C LEU A 191 23.12 9.61 27.00
N ASP A 192 24.23 9.55 26.25
CA ASP A 192 24.55 10.53 25.22
C ASP A 192 23.65 10.32 23.99
N LEU A 193 22.62 11.15 23.85
CA LEU A 193 21.66 11.08 22.73
C LEU A 193 22.07 11.91 21.50
N ARG A 194 23.32 12.39 21.40
CA ARG A 194 23.79 13.10 20.21
C ARG A 194 23.68 12.19 18.97
N GLY A 195 23.02 12.69 17.92
CA GLY A 195 22.73 11.91 16.70
C GLY A 195 21.56 10.93 16.80
N ALA A 196 20.90 10.81 17.97
CA ALA A 196 19.65 10.08 18.08
C ALA A 196 18.52 10.79 17.31
N TYR A 197 17.48 10.04 16.98
CA TYR A 197 16.23 10.54 16.40
C TYR A 197 15.04 10.17 17.29
N CYS A 198 14.24 11.18 17.64
CA CYS A 198 12.91 10.99 18.21
C CYS A 198 11.90 10.74 17.08
N PHE A 199 11.22 9.59 17.13
CA PHE A 199 10.08 9.26 16.28
C PHE A 199 8.81 9.66 17.02
N LEU A 200 8.06 10.64 16.52
CA LEU A 200 7.00 11.33 17.25
C LEU A 200 5.66 11.29 16.51
N ARG A 201 4.60 11.02 17.28
CA ARG A 201 3.20 11.02 16.84
C ARG A 201 2.41 12.01 17.69
N TYR A 202 2.09 13.14 17.07
CA TYR A 202 1.47 14.33 17.68
C TYR A 202 0.05 14.03 18.20
N SER A 203 -0.44 14.76 19.20
CA SER A 203 -1.71 14.42 19.90
C SER A 203 -3.00 14.52 19.06
N LYS A 204 -2.90 15.00 17.81
CA LYS A 204 -3.93 14.94 16.75
C LYS A 204 -3.41 14.43 15.40
N GLY A 205 -2.15 14.00 15.30
CA GLY A 205 -1.51 13.64 14.03
C GLY A 205 -1.57 12.14 13.77
N ASN A 206 -2.11 11.74 12.61
CA ASN A 206 -2.13 10.33 12.22
C ASN A 206 -0.70 9.84 11.88
N SER A 207 0.11 10.69 11.24
CA SER A 207 1.51 10.39 10.82
C SER A 207 2.49 10.21 11.97
N CYS A 208 3.61 9.58 11.65
CA CYS A 208 4.84 9.62 12.44
C CYS A 208 5.83 10.55 11.76
N PHE A 209 6.55 11.35 12.55
CA PHE A 209 7.62 12.24 12.09
C PHE A 209 8.93 11.87 12.79
N SER A 210 10.06 12.05 12.12
CA SER A 210 11.40 11.89 12.71
C SER A 210 11.97 13.26 13.08
N ARG A 211 12.72 13.33 14.18
CA ARG A 211 13.38 14.54 14.67
C ARG A 211 14.75 14.22 15.24
N GLU A 212 15.80 14.80 14.67
CA GLU A 212 17.15 14.71 15.23
C GLU A 212 17.20 15.38 16.61
N VAL A 213 17.73 14.67 17.62
CA VAL A 213 17.87 15.17 18.99
C VAL A 213 19.00 16.20 19.04
N LYS A 214 18.71 17.40 19.53
CA LYS A 214 19.65 18.53 19.61
C LYS A 214 20.28 18.67 21.00
N SER A 215 19.53 18.37 22.05
CA SER A 215 20.05 18.21 23.41
C SER A 215 19.10 17.36 24.27
N PHE A 216 19.65 16.81 25.35
CA PHE A 216 18.93 16.10 26.40
C PHE A 216 19.68 16.30 27.71
N ASP A 217 18.97 16.67 28.78
CA ASP A 217 19.55 16.97 30.11
C ASP A 217 19.21 15.91 31.18
N GLY A 218 18.37 14.93 30.83
CA GLY A 218 17.84 13.91 31.74
C GLY A 218 16.36 14.05 32.07
N GLU A 219 15.75 15.22 31.85
CA GLU A 219 14.32 15.50 32.09
C GLU A 219 13.60 16.15 30.90
N VAL A 220 14.34 16.86 30.04
CA VAL A 220 13.87 17.56 28.84
C VAL A 220 14.72 17.16 27.63
N LEU A 221 14.06 16.86 26.51
CA LEU A 221 14.67 16.57 25.22
C LEU A 221 14.27 17.63 24.20
N HIS A 222 15.25 18.16 23.45
CA HIS A 222 15.05 19.22 22.47
C HIS A 222 15.28 18.73 21.02
N TRP A 223 14.53 19.30 20.08
CA TRP A 223 14.76 19.19 18.64
C TRP A 223 14.45 20.49 17.91
N ASP A 224 14.95 20.65 16.68
CA ASP A 224 14.48 21.71 15.78
C ASP A 224 13.14 21.30 15.16
N ASP A 225 12.14 22.17 15.28
CA ASP A 225 10.79 21.98 14.76
C ASP A 225 10.29 23.20 13.96
N THR A 226 11.21 24.10 13.58
CA THR A 226 10.91 25.38 12.93
C THR A 226 10.05 25.17 11.69
N ASN A 227 10.42 24.22 10.83
CA ASN A 227 9.69 23.85 9.62
C ASN A 227 8.28 23.30 9.90
N PHE A 228 8.08 22.62 11.03
CA PHE A 228 6.80 22.04 11.43
C PHE A 228 5.79 23.09 11.90
N TYR A 229 6.24 24.21 12.45
CA TYR A 229 5.33 25.26 12.93
C TYR A 229 5.25 26.50 12.04
N SER A 230 6.21 26.70 11.13
CA SER A 230 6.29 27.88 10.24
C SER A 230 5.27 27.90 9.09
N THR A 231 4.75 26.74 8.66
CA THR A 231 3.91 26.60 7.45
C THR A 231 2.56 25.91 7.74
N PRO A 232 1.56 25.92 6.82
CA PRO A 232 0.17 25.60 7.20
C PRO A 232 -0.24 24.10 7.23
N PHE A 233 0.46 23.20 6.51
CA PHE A 233 0.13 21.76 6.40
C PHE A 233 1.42 20.92 6.29
N THR A 234 1.62 19.89 7.14
CA THR A 234 2.86 19.06 7.19
C THR A 234 2.68 17.64 6.65
N GLY A 235 1.62 17.39 5.90
CA GLY A 235 1.24 16.05 5.48
C GLY A 235 -0.20 16.01 4.98
N GLY A 236 -0.70 14.81 4.70
CA GLY A 236 -2.03 14.59 4.11
C GLY A 236 -3.24 14.80 5.04
N ASP A 237 -3.05 15.01 6.34
CA ASP A 237 -4.12 15.32 7.30
C ASP A 237 -3.63 16.23 8.44
N GLY A 238 -4.55 16.99 9.03
CA GLY A 238 -4.35 17.85 10.20
C GLY A 238 -4.11 19.34 9.89
N ARG A 239 -4.79 20.22 10.66
CA ARG A 239 -4.32 21.60 10.85
C ARG A 239 -3.17 21.59 11.86
N ARG A 240 -2.04 22.21 11.52
CA ARG A 240 -0.84 22.21 12.37
C ARG A 240 -1.03 22.88 13.73
N GLY A 241 -0.17 22.52 14.67
CA GLY A 241 -0.06 23.12 16.00
C GLY A 241 0.82 24.36 16.08
N SER A 242 0.82 25.27 15.09
CA SER A 242 1.61 26.51 15.17
C SER A 242 1.27 27.28 16.46
N PRO A 243 2.19 28.08 17.03
CA PRO A 243 1.95 28.81 18.28
C PRO A 243 0.63 29.60 18.26
N PHE A 244 0.31 30.28 17.15
CA PHE A 244 -0.96 30.96 16.91
C PHE A 244 -2.19 30.01 16.88
N ALA A 245 -2.06 28.81 16.31
CA ALA A 245 -3.11 27.81 16.28
C ALA A 245 -3.35 27.16 17.67
N ILE A 246 -2.31 27.00 18.48
CA ILE A 246 -2.41 26.58 19.89
C ILE A 246 -3.05 27.70 20.73
N GLN A 247 -2.56 28.94 20.61
CA GLN A 247 -3.06 30.13 21.32
C GLN A 247 -4.56 30.37 21.04
N LYS A 248 -5.02 30.18 19.80
CA LYS A 248 -6.45 30.27 19.45
C LYS A 248 -7.24 28.97 19.63
N GLY A 249 -6.71 27.99 20.38
CA GLY A 249 -7.37 26.72 20.73
C GLY A 249 -7.68 25.77 19.57
N LYS A 250 -7.23 26.09 18.34
CA LYS A 250 -7.51 25.31 17.12
C LYS A 250 -6.69 24.01 17.09
N ALA A 251 -5.48 24.06 17.65
CA ALA A 251 -4.66 22.91 17.99
C ALA A 251 -4.58 22.74 19.51
N LYS A 252 -4.21 21.53 19.97
CA LYS A 252 -3.79 21.28 21.35
C LYS A 252 -2.26 21.15 21.36
N PRO A 253 -1.56 21.54 22.46
CA PRO A 253 -0.15 21.22 22.63
C PRO A 253 0.07 19.69 22.68
N ASN A 254 1.31 19.27 22.52
CA ASN A 254 1.73 17.86 22.38
C ASN A 254 1.72 17.05 23.69
N VAL A 255 0.87 17.40 24.64
CA VAL A 255 0.62 16.62 25.86
C VAL A 255 -0.04 15.29 25.43
N ARG A 256 0.57 14.15 25.81
CA ARG A 256 0.19 12.78 25.37
C ARG A 256 0.46 12.47 23.88
N ALA A 257 1.46 13.09 23.27
CA ALA A 257 2.08 12.56 22.06
C ALA A 257 2.69 11.17 22.35
N ARG A 258 2.80 10.32 21.32
CA ARG A 258 3.45 8.99 21.42
C ARG A 258 4.80 9.01 20.74
N PHE A 259 5.84 8.44 21.36
CA PHE A 259 7.20 8.51 20.82
C PHE A 259 8.08 7.29 21.15
N PHE A 260 9.19 7.16 20.40
CA PHE A 260 10.38 6.40 20.81
C PHE A 260 11.64 7.13 20.32
N LEU A 261 12.80 6.79 20.89
CA LEU A 261 14.11 7.27 20.48
C LEU A 261 14.86 6.14 19.77
N ALA A 262 15.64 6.45 18.73
CA ALA A 262 16.49 5.47 18.06
C ALA A 262 17.79 6.09 17.51
N GLY A 263 18.82 5.26 17.31
CA GLY A 263 19.94 5.58 16.42
C GLY A 263 21.23 6.15 17.05
N ALA A 264 21.27 6.38 18.36
CA ALA A 264 22.53 6.68 19.06
C ALA A 264 23.17 5.41 19.63
N LEU A 265 24.50 5.33 19.60
CA LEU A 265 25.28 4.19 20.12
C LEU A 265 25.08 3.97 21.64
N SER A 266 24.63 4.99 22.36
CA SER A 266 24.24 4.91 23.77
C SER A 266 22.94 4.12 24.02
N LEU A 267 22.09 3.94 23.00
CA LEU A 267 20.85 3.16 23.05
C LEU A 267 21.06 1.68 22.70
N LEU A 268 22.27 1.28 22.27
CA LEU A 268 22.60 -0.09 21.90
C LEU A 268 22.93 -0.90 23.15
N ASP A 269 21.95 -1.65 23.68
CA ASP A 269 22.13 -2.46 24.89
C ASP A 269 21.65 -3.93 24.76
N THR A 270 20.76 -4.26 23.81
CA THR A 270 20.09 -5.57 23.78
C THR A 270 20.38 -6.40 22.53
N GLY A 271 20.13 -7.70 22.62
CA GLY A 271 20.40 -8.66 21.55
C GLY A 271 19.50 -8.43 20.33
N GLY A 272 20.11 -8.23 19.17
CA GLY A 272 19.42 -7.93 17.92
C GLY A 272 19.32 -6.45 17.57
N GLU A 273 20.08 -5.58 18.26
CA GLU A 273 20.16 -4.14 17.97
C GLU A 273 21.44 -3.72 17.24
N TRP A 274 21.36 -2.64 16.45
CA TRP A 274 22.47 -2.08 15.69
C TRP A 274 22.46 -0.54 15.59
N VAL A 275 23.63 0.05 15.38
CA VAL A 275 23.84 1.49 15.06
C VAL A 275 24.97 1.62 14.04
N ALA A 276 24.83 2.52 13.07
CA ALA A 276 25.91 2.89 12.15
C ALA A 276 26.43 4.29 12.49
N GLN A 277 27.70 4.40 12.86
CA GLN A 277 28.32 5.65 13.29
C GLN A 277 29.82 5.67 12.90
N ASP A 278 30.32 6.84 12.47
CA ASP A 278 31.75 7.12 12.22
C ASP A 278 32.48 6.09 11.31
N GLY A 279 31.76 5.51 10.35
CA GLY A 279 32.27 4.50 9.40
C GLY A 279 32.21 3.05 9.90
N TYR A 280 31.59 2.80 11.06
CA TYR A 280 31.42 1.47 11.64
C TYR A 280 29.94 1.11 11.81
N LEU A 281 29.61 -0.16 11.55
CA LEU A 281 28.40 -0.80 12.06
C LEU A 281 28.72 -1.38 13.44
N TYR A 282 28.07 -0.87 14.47
CA TYR A 282 28.03 -1.45 15.81
C TYR A 282 26.81 -2.37 15.89
N PHE A 283 27.00 -3.60 16.38
CA PHE A 283 25.97 -4.63 16.40
C PHE A 283 26.13 -5.54 17.63
N GLN A 284 25.02 -5.88 18.28
CA GLN A 284 24.96 -6.90 19.32
C GLN A 284 24.10 -8.07 18.82
N ALA A 285 24.73 -9.22 18.55
CA ALA A 285 24.05 -10.38 18.00
C ALA A 285 22.91 -10.88 18.94
N PRO A 286 21.81 -11.44 18.42
CA PRO A 286 20.70 -11.96 19.25
C PRO A 286 21.11 -13.05 20.26
N ASP A 287 22.17 -13.82 20.00
CA ASP A 287 22.73 -14.81 20.93
C ASP A 287 23.81 -14.23 21.86
N GLY A 288 24.17 -12.96 21.68
CA GLY A 288 25.18 -12.25 22.46
C GLY A 288 26.62 -12.68 22.20
N LYS A 289 26.89 -13.42 21.11
CA LYS A 289 28.25 -13.84 20.70
C LYS A 289 28.85 -12.87 19.70
N ARG A 290 30.12 -13.10 19.34
CA ARG A 290 30.75 -12.44 18.18
C ARG A 290 29.98 -12.82 16.90
N PRO A 291 29.48 -11.84 16.13
CA PRO A 291 28.84 -12.12 14.86
C PRO A 291 29.88 -12.41 13.77
N GLU A 292 29.61 -13.40 12.92
CA GLU A 292 30.35 -13.59 11.67
C GLU A 292 29.82 -12.64 10.58
N ALA A 293 30.71 -12.16 9.72
CA ALA A 293 30.35 -11.11 8.75
C ALA A 293 29.33 -11.59 7.71
N SER A 294 29.42 -12.85 7.29
CA SER A 294 28.49 -13.50 6.35
C SER A 294 27.06 -13.67 6.88
N ASP A 295 26.89 -13.74 8.21
CA ASP A 295 25.57 -13.79 8.86
C ASP A 295 24.90 -12.40 8.95
N VAL A 296 25.67 -11.32 8.89
CA VAL A 296 25.19 -9.93 8.93
C VAL A 296 25.05 -9.37 7.52
N TRP A 297 23.83 -9.00 7.13
CA TRP A 297 23.55 -8.41 5.82
C TRP A 297 23.12 -6.96 5.95
N ILE A 298 23.55 -6.11 5.02
CA ILE A 298 23.19 -4.68 4.97
C ILE A 298 22.39 -4.34 3.71
N GLN A 299 21.25 -3.66 3.86
CA GLN A 299 20.51 -3.10 2.72
C GLN A 299 21.10 -1.76 2.30
N ASN A 300 21.49 -1.68 1.02
CA ASN A 300 21.98 -0.45 0.39
C ASN A 300 21.17 -0.06 -0.86
N ASN A 301 20.54 -1.01 -1.57
CA ASN A 301 19.73 -0.72 -2.76
C ASN A 301 18.22 -0.79 -2.47
N ASP A 302 17.48 0.25 -2.86
CA ASP A 302 16.02 0.30 -2.77
C ASP A 302 15.32 -0.36 -3.97
N TYR A 303 15.96 -0.42 -5.14
CA TYR A 303 15.36 -0.93 -6.38
C TYR A 303 16.32 -1.81 -7.19
N VAL A 304 16.13 -3.12 -7.17
CA VAL A 304 16.83 -4.07 -8.06
C VAL A 304 16.35 -4.00 -9.52
N ILE A 305 15.14 -3.52 -9.77
CA ILE A 305 14.59 -3.28 -11.11
C ILE A 305 14.18 -1.81 -11.21
N TYR A 306 14.82 -1.08 -12.13
CA TYR A 306 14.55 0.33 -12.40
C TYR A 306 14.44 0.60 -13.90
N THR A 307 13.33 1.14 -14.38
CA THR A 307 13.22 1.54 -15.80
C THR A 307 12.22 2.70 -15.94
N GLU A 308 12.73 3.85 -16.37
CA GLU A 308 11.93 5.07 -16.63
C GLU A 308 11.36 5.12 -18.04
N GLU A 309 12.00 4.43 -18.98
CA GLU A 309 11.49 4.24 -20.35
C GLU A 309 10.23 3.36 -20.37
N PRO A 310 9.34 3.54 -21.35
CA PRO A 310 8.12 2.76 -21.45
C PRO A 310 8.43 1.30 -21.82
N VAL A 311 8.09 0.38 -20.92
CA VAL A 311 8.17 -1.07 -21.16
C VAL A 311 6.78 -1.66 -21.38
N ALA A 312 6.68 -2.60 -22.31
CA ALA A 312 5.45 -3.34 -22.57
C ALA A 312 5.70 -4.84 -22.72
N ASP A 313 4.67 -5.64 -22.48
CA ASP A 313 4.71 -7.11 -22.64
C ASP A 313 5.77 -7.77 -21.74
N VAL A 314 5.73 -7.50 -20.43
CA VAL A 314 6.71 -8.04 -19.48
C VAL A 314 6.04 -8.91 -18.41
N THR A 315 6.61 -10.09 -18.17
CA THR A 315 6.20 -10.98 -17.07
C THR A 315 7.37 -11.25 -16.13
N ILE A 316 7.11 -11.17 -14.82
CA ILE A 316 8.02 -11.55 -13.73
C ILE A 316 7.34 -12.67 -12.93
N GLU A 317 7.92 -13.87 -12.92
CA GLU A 317 7.29 -15.08 -12.39
C GLU A 317 8.19 -15.85 -11.40
N GLY A 318 7.67 -16.10 -10.20
CA GLY A 318 8.29 -16.99 -9.20
C GLY A 318 9.46 -16.39 -8.41
N ILE A 319 9.98 -15.24 -8.84
CA ILE A 319 11.16 -14.54 -8.30
C ILE A 319 10.82 -13.82 -6.98
N ASP A 320 11.76 -13.82 -6.06
CA ASP A 320 11.68 -13.16 -4.74
C ASP A 320 12.40 -11.82 -4.73
N PHE A 321 11.98 -10.94 -3.83
CA PHE A 321 12.55 -9.62 -3.62
C PHE A 321 12.81 -9.42 -2.12
N PHE A 322 14.09 -9.44 -1.74
CA PHE A 322 14.53 -9.28 -0.35
C PHE A 322 15.13 -7.88 -0.13
N ALA A 323 14.53 -7.14 0.80
CA ALA A 323 14.92 -5.77 1.15
C ALA A 323 14.99 -4.81 -0.05
N THR A 324 14.13 -5.00 -1.07
CA THR A 324 14.19 -4.23 -2.32
C THR A 324 12.87 -4.24 -3.10
N SER A 325 12.67 -3.24 -3.95
CA SER A 325 11.44 -2.99 -4.71
C SER A 325 11.68 -3.00 -6.23
N VAL A 326 10.59 -2.87 -6.99
CA VAL A 326 10.57 -2.63 -8.44
C VAL A 326 10.00 -1.23 -8.68
N LYS A 327 10.62 -0.41 -9.55
CA LYS A 327 10.07 0.89 -9.95
C LYS A 327 10.03 1.05 -11.47
N LEU A 328 8.81 0.99 -12.01
CA LEU A 328 8.44 1.20 -13.41
C LEU A 328 7.41 2.35 -13.48
N PRO A 329 7.82 3.62 -13.38
CA PRO A 329 6.91 4.74 -13.13
C PRO A 329 6.20 5.26 -14.38
N ASN A 330 6.59 4.82 -15.59
CA ASN A 330 6.14 5.42 -16.84
C ASN A 330 4.64 5.14 -17.10
N PRO A 331 3.81 6.17 -17.36
CA PRO A 331 2.37 5.97 -17.61
C PRO A 331 2.06 5.28 -18.94
N ALA A 332 3.02 5.21 -19.88
CA ALA A 332 2.86 4.51 -21.16
C ALA A 332 3.27 3.02 -21.11
N ASN A 333 3.70 2.50 -19.96
CA ASN A 333 3.91 1.06 -19.77
C ASN A 333 2.62 0.26 -20.05
N ARG A 334 2.73 -0.95 -20.60
CA ARG A 334 1.55 -1.75 -20.95
C ARG A 334 1.72 -3.27 -20.83
N ARG A 335 0.71 -3.98 -20.27
CA ARG A 335 0.74 -5.46 -20.11
C ARG A 335 1.96 -5.90 -19.28
N ILE A 336 1.98 -5.46 -18.03
CA ILE A 336 3.03 -5.77 -17.05
C ILE A 336 2.44 -6.74 -16.01
N THR A 337 2.99 -7.94 -15.91
CA THR A 337 2.53 -8.99 -14.98
C THR A 337 3.60 -9.34 -13.97
N VAL A 338 3.27 -9.28 -12.68
CA VAL A 338 4.10 -9.83 -11.59
C VAL A 338 3.29 -10.94 -10.92
N ARG A 339 3.83 -12.16 -10.89
CA ARG A 339 3.12 -13.32 -10.34
C ARG A 339 3.99 -14.26 -9.51
N ASN A 340 3.39 -14.87 -8.49
CA ASN A 340 4.03 -15.86 -7.63
C ASN A 340 5.33 -15.34 -6.96
N ALA A 341 5.40 -14.02 -6.71
CA ALA A 341 6.57 -13.31 -6.19
C ALA A 341 6.37 -12.92 -4.72
N TRP A 342 7.44 -12.90 -3.91
CA TRP A 342 7.38 -12.41 -2.53
C TRP A 342 8.27 -11.18 -2.36
N PHE A 343 7.68 -10.07 -1.94
CA PHE A 343 8.36 -8.84 -1.56
C PHE A 343 8.44 -8.78 -0.03
N THR A 344 9.67 -8.87 0.50
CA THR A 344 9.94 -8.93 1.94
C THR A 344 10.84 -7.78 2.39
N TYR A 345 10.47 -7.14 3.51
CA TYR A 345 11.25 -6.07 4.15
C TYR A 345 11.58 -4.86 3.25
N ILE A 346 10.69 -4.56 2.30
CA ILE A 346 10.86 -3.49 1.32
C ILE A 346 10.62 -2.09 1.90
N GLY A 347 10.99 -1.04 1.15
CA GLY A 347 10.67 0.34 1.50
C GLY A 347 11.53 0.91 2.63
N GLY A 348 12.80 0.50 2.74
CA GLY A 348 13.73 0.70 3.87
C GLY A 348 14.10 2.15 4.26
N GLU A 349 13.34 3.14 3.80
CA GLU A 349 13.46 4.53 4.25
C GLU A 349 13.12 4.65 5.74
N LEU A 350 14.08 5.12 6.53
CA LEU A 350 13.97 5.23 7.99
C LEU A 350 13.34 6.54 8.45
N PHE A 351 13.45 7.62 7.66
CA PHE A 351 13.23 8.97 8.16
C PHE A 351 12.00 9.68 7.59
N PHE A 352 11.22 10.30 8.50
CA PHE A 352 10.05 11.12 8.19
C PHE A 352 10.29 12.58 8.58
N MET A 353 11.33 13.19 7.99
CA MET A 353 11.65 14.60 8.17
C MET A 353 10.68 15.45 7.33
N ASP A 354 9.99 16.41 7.97
CA ASP A 354 9.12 17.44 7.39
C ASP A 354 8.33 17.03 6.13
N ASP A 355 7.36 16.12 6.29
CA ASP A 355 6.87 15.24 5.23
C ASP A 355 5.51 15.61 4.57
N PRO A 356 5.44 16.46 3.52
CA PRO A 356 4.17 16.84 2.90
C PRO A 356 3.43 15.70 2.19
N TYR A 357 4.11 14.72 1.57
CA TYR A 357 3.46 13.63 0.79
C TYR A 357 4.24 12.30 0.77
N GLY A 358 4.91 11.93 1.86
CA GLY A 358 5.47 10.61 2.15
C GLY A 358 6.55 10.11 1.20
N GLY A 359 7.20 10.97 0.41
CA GLY A 359 8.07 10.55 -0.69
C GLY A 359 7.36 9.67 -1.72
N ASN A 360 6.08 9.96 -2.04
CA ASN A 360 5.17 9.07 -2.79
C ASN A 360 5.05 7.65 -2.19
N PHE A 361 5.22 7.60 -0.87
CA PHE A 361 5.05 6.50 0.07
C PHE A 361 6.23 5.53 0.16
N ALA A 362 7.42 6.10 -0.05
CA ALA A 362 8.74 5.70 0.44
C ALA A 362 9.23 4.31 -0.02
N LYS A 363 9.70 4.30 -1.27
CA LYS A 363 10.30 3.15 -1.99
C LYS A 363 9.43 1.86 -2.04
N PRO A 364 8.11 1.94 -2.30
CA PRO A 364 7.26 0.75 -2.49
C PRO A 364 7.59 0.04 -3.81
N VAL A 365 7.00 -1.14 -4.05
CA VAL A 365 6.83 -1.62 -5.42
C VAL A 365 5.92 -0.66 -6.16
N HIS A 366 6.39 -0.11 -7.27
CA HIS A 366 5.70 0.93 -8.02
C HIS A 366 5.61 0.60 -9.51
N VAL A 367 4.38 0.45 -10.02
CA VAL A 367 4.11 0.29 -11.45
C VAL A 367 3.06 1.30 -11.90
N GLY A 368 3.48 2.21 -12.78
CA GLY A 368 2.60 3.02 -13.62
C GLY A 368 2.31 2.30 -14.94
N GLY A 369 1.16 2.56 -15.58
CA GLY A 369 0.83 2.01 -16.90
C GLY A 369 -0.63 1.56 -17.10
N THR A 370 -0.85 0.74 -18.13
CA THR A 370 -2.15 0.15 -18.49
C THR A 370 -2.06 -1.38 -18.55
N GLU A 371 -3.13 -2.09 -18.19
CA GLU A 371 -3.17 -3.56 -18.20
C GLU A 371 -2.09 -4.17 -17.28
N ILE A 372 -2.02 -3.67 -16.04
CA ILE A 372 -1.07 -4.16 -15.01
C ILE A 372 -1.73 -5.27 -14.19
N ALA A 373 -1.06 -6.40 -14.01
CA ALA A 373 -1.51 -7.51 -13.17
C ALA A 373 -0.50 -7.84 -12.07
N VAL A 374 -0.97 -7.95 -10.83
CA VAL A 374 -0.20 -8.49 -9.69
C VAL A 374 -0.96 -9.66 -9.09
N GLU A 375 -0.41 -10.87 -9.22
CA GLU A 375 -1.14 -12.12 -9.01
C GLU A 375 -0.43 -13.03 -8.00
N ARG A 376 -1.16 -13.66 -7.08
CA ARG A 376 -0.67 -14.70 -6.16
C ARG A 376 0.67 -14.38 -5.47
N SER A 377 0.84 -13.13 -5.03
CA SER A 377 2.11 -12.58 -4.56
C SER A 377 2.03 -12.07 -3.11
N LEU A 378 3.16 -12.08 -2.40
CA LEU A 378 3.29 -11.64 -1.00
C LEU A 378 3.89 -10.23 -0.92
N PHE A 379 3.37 -9.42 0.00
CA PHE A 379 3.92 -8.14 0.42
C PHE A 379 3.98 -8.11 1.95
N ALA A 380 5.18 -8.37 2.49
CA ALA A 380 5.36 -8.67 3.91
C ALA A 380 6.44 -7.82 4.60
N GLY A 381 6.07 -7.18 5.72
CA GLY A 381 7.00 -6.46 6.60
C GLY A 381 7.60 -5.19 5.99
N ALA A 382 6.94 -4.56 5.00
CA ALA A 382 7.41 -3.31 4.43
C ALA A 382 7.47 -2.21 5.51
N GLN A 383 8.56 -1.44 5.55
CA GLN A 383 8.68 -0.33 6.50
C GLN A 383 7.64 0.77 6.19
N ASN A 384 7.28 0.92 4.92
CA ASN A 384 6.38 1.96 4.37
C ASN A 384 5.23 1.35 3.54
N THR A 385 4.85 1.93 2.40
CA THR A 385 3.85 1.30 1.51
C THR A 385 4.43 0.05 0.88
N ALA A 386 3.61 -0.98 0.72
CA ALA A 386 4.06 -2.20 0.05
C ALA A 386 3.92 -2.12 -1.48
N LEU A 387 2.70 -1.86 -1.98
CA LEU A 387 2.40 -1.77 -3.41
C LEU A 387 1.68 -0.47 -3.78
N ARG A 388 2.20 0.23 -4.81
CA ARG A 388 1.62 1.43 -5.43
C ARG A 388 1.40 1.19 -6.92
N LEU A 389 0.14 1.27 -7.37
CA LEU A 389 -0.22 1.11 -8.78
C LEU A 389 -0.89 2.38 -9.31
N VAL A 390 -0.52 2.82 -10.51
CA VAL A 390 -1.06 4.04 -11.13
C VAL A 390 -1.46 3.77 -12.57
N GLY A 391 -2.74 4.02 -12.89
CA GLY A 391 -3.23 3.96 -14.28
C GLY A 391 -4.47 3.09 -14.49
N ALA A 392 -4.50 2.35 -15.60
CA ALA A 392 -5.73 1.81 -16.18
C ALA A 392 -5.76 0.27 -16.26
N LYS A 393 -6.95 -0.33 -16.14
CA LYS A 393 -7.17 -1.79 -16.24
C LYS A 393 -6.26 -2.58 -15.28
N VAL A 394 -6.15 -2.10 -14.04
CA VAL A 394 -5.28 -2.68 -13.00
C VAL A 394 -5.94 -3.91 -12.38
N LYS A 395 -5.22 -5.01 -12.20
CA LYS A 395 -5.67 -6.22 -11.50
C LYS A 395 -4.72 -6.53 -10.34
N VAL A 396 -5.25 -6.68 -9.13
CA VAL A 396 -4.53 -7.27 -7.98
C VAL A 396 -5.36 -8.44 -7.46
N SER A 397 -4.84 -9.66 -7.56
CA SER A 397 -5.64 -10.85 -7.24
C SER A 397 -4.90 -11.99 -6.56
N ASN A 398 -5.56 -12.60 -5.56
CA ASN A 398 -5.02 -13.70 -4.76
C ASN A 398 -3.72 -13.33 -4.01
N CYS A 399 -3.50 -12.05 -3.70
CA CYS A 399 -2.28 -11.56 -3.04
C CYS A 399 -2.45 -11.41 -1.52
N VAL A 400 -1.32 -11.44 -0.80
CA VAL A 400 -1.28 -11.32 0.66
C VAL A 400 -0.48 -10.07 1.07
N PHE A 401 -1.06 -9.23 1.92
CA PHE A 401 -0.46 -7.99 2.42
C PHE A 401 -0.40 -8.02 3.94
N MET A 402 0.79 -8.24 4.52
CA MET A 402 0.96 -8.37 5.97
C MET A 402 2.07 -7.52 6.58
N GLU A 403 1.85 -7.03 7.81
CA GLU A 403 2.87 -6.41 8.66
C GLU A 403 3.52 -5.14 8.07
N ASN A 404 2.85 -4.52 7.09
CA ASN A 404 3.36 -3.37 6.36
C ASN A 404 3.13 -2.04 7.10
N ASN A 405 3.89 -1.03 6.70
CA ASN A 405 3.98 0.29 7.31
C ASN A 405 4.41 0.21 8.79
N ARG A 406 5.54 -0.44 9.07
CA ARG A 406 6.04 -0.75 10.43
C ARG A 406 5.95 0.45 11.39
N ASN A 407 6.39 1.64 10.98
CA ASN A 407 6.39 2.85 11.82
C ASN A 407 5.07 3.65 11.82
N ALA A 408 4.05 3.16 11.09
CA ALA A 408 2.70 3.71 11.04
C ALA A 408 2.61 5.16 10.49
N ASN A 409 3.41 5.53 9.49
CA ASN A 409 3.19 6.81 8.80
C ASN A 409 1.81 6.81 8.10
N PHE A 410 1.02 7.88 8.19
CA PHE A 410 -0.38 7.85 7.77
C PHE A 410 -0.54 7.68 6.26
N GLN A 411 0.32 8.29 5.45
CA GLN A 411 0.19 8.16 4.00
C GLN A 411 0.57 6.74 3.51
N SER A 412 1.36 5.97 4.26
CA SER A 412 1.78 4.60 3.91
C SER A 412 0.69 3.54 4.16
N VAL A 413 0.51 2.59 3.25
CA VAL A 413 -0.59 1.58 3.26
C VAL A 413 -0.15 0.22 2.68
N GLY A 414 -0.95 -0.84 2.86
CA GLY A 414 -0.67 -2.14 2.22
C GLY A 414 -0.73 -2.05 0.69
N LEU A 415 -1.87 -1.60 0.16
CA LEU A 415 -2.08 -1.35 -1.27
C LEU A 415 -2.59 0.08 -1.50
N ASN A 416 -1.93 0.82 -2.40
CA ASN A 416 -2.34 2.11 -2.90
C ASN A 416 -2.62 2.01 -4.42
N VAL A 417 -3.82 2.41 -4.85
CA VAL A 417 -4.16 2.52 -6.27
C VAL A 417 -4.54 3.97 -6.59
N THR A 418 -3.99 4.52 -7.67
CA THR A 418 -4.47 5.76 -8.31
C THR A 418 -4.95 5.43 -9.71
N ALA A 419 -6.26 5.33 -9.89
CA ALA A 419 -6.88 4.83 -11.11
C ALA A 419 -7.13 5.93 -12.15
N THR A 420 -6.78 5.65 -13.42
CA THR A 420 -7.21 6.40 -14.62
C THR A 420 -8.25 5.63 -15.44
N SER A 421 -8.62 4.41 -15.03
CA SER A 421 -9.71 3.63 -15.62
C SER A 421 -10.18 2.54 -14.63
N THR A 422 -10.92 1.54 -15.11
CA THR A 422 -11.36 0.41 -14.26
C THR A 422 -10.18 -0.33 -13.61
N PHE A 423 -10.43 -0.95 -12.46
CA PHE A 423 -9.53 -1.85 -11.76
C PHE A 423 -10.31 -3.02 -11.15
N LYS A 424 -9.61 -4.10 -10.80
CA LYS A 424 -10.12 -5.24 -10.04
C LYS A 424 -9.18 -5.58 -8.89
N ILE A 425 -9.67 -5.56 -7.66
CA ILE A 425 -8.92 -5.93 -6.45
C ILE A 425 -9.69 -7.09 -5.81
N VAL A 426 -9.28 -8.33 -6.10
CA VAL A 426 -10.11 -9.52 -5.83
C VAL A 426 -9.39 -10.65 -5.11
N HIS A 427 -10.05 -11.33 -4.17
CA HIS A 427 -9.46 -12.46 -3.43
C HIS A 427 -8.15 -12.15 -2.69
N ASN A 428 -7.94 -10.93 -2.18
CA ASN A 428 -6.71 -10.59 -1.46
C ASN A 428 -6.90 -10.66 0.07
N THR A 429 -5.87 -11.07 0.80
CA THR A 429 -5.86 -11.06 2.27
C THR A 429 -4.97 -9.95 2.81
N PHE A 430 -5.51 -9.09 3.69
CA PHE A 430 -4.79 -8.02 4.36
C PHE A 430 -4.78 -8.26 5.88
N ILE A 431 -3.60 -8.50 6.44
CA ILE A 431 -3.38 -8.85 7.85
C ILE A 431 -2.49 -7.78 8.49
N ASN A 432 -2.78 -7.31 9.70
CA ASN A 432 -1.82 -6.51 10.49
C ASN A 432 -1.13 -5.37 9.70
N ASN A 433 -1.89 -4.49 9.04
CA ASN A 433 -1.34 -3.29 8.39
C ASN A 433 -1.52 -2.08 9.33
N CYS A 434 -0.48 -1.26 9.56
CA CYS A 434 -0.50 -0.28 10.68
C CYS A 434 -1.36 0.99 10.44
N SER A 435 -1.69 1.31 9.19
CA SER A 435 -2.56 2.42 8.76
C SER A 435 -3.78 1.84 8.02
N ASP A 436 -4.31 2.52 7.00
CA ASP A 436 -5.28 1.88 6.08
C ASP A 436 -4.64 0.64 5.42
N ALA A 437 -5.43 -0.41 5.20
CA ALA A 437 -4.94 -1.59 4.46
C ALA A 437 -4.97 -1.36 2.95
N LEU A 438 -6.09 -0.82 2.44
CA LEU A 438 -6.30 -0.44 1.05
C LEU A 438 -6.70 1.03 0.94
N ARG A 439 -6.02 1.80 0.07
CA ARG A 439 -6.44 3.16 -0.32
C ARG A 439 -6.65 3.25 -1.82
N ILE A 440 -7.84 3.70 -2.20
CA ILE A 440 -8.26 3.94 -3.59
C ILE A 440 -8.29 5.44 -3.84
N ASN A 441 -7.63 5.87 -4.90
CA ASN A 441 -7.66 7.23 -5.41
C ASN A 441 -7.99 7.16 -6.91
N PHE A 442 -8.48 8.26 -7.47
CA PHE A 442 -8.71 8.40 -8.90
C PHE A 442 -7.98 9.66 -9.39
N ASP A 443 -7.35 9.58 -10.56
CA ASP A 443 -6.96 10.77 -11.30
C ASP A 443 -8.19 11.29 -12.06
N HIS A 444 -8.99 12.11 -11.37
CA HIS A 444 -10.25 12.62 -11.90
C HIS A 444 -10.10 13.45 -13.18
N LYS A 445 -8.90 13.97 -13.48
CA LYS A 445 -8.63 14.75 -14.70
C LYS A 445 -8.42 13.83 -15.91
N HIS A 446 -7.84 12.66 -15.72
CA HIS A 446 -7.47 11.74 -16.80
C HIS A 446 -8.24 10.40 -16.74
N TYR A 447 -9.34 10.32 -15.98
CA TYR A 447 -10.13 9.09 -15.84
C TYR A 447 -11.00 8.79 -17.07
N VAL A 448 -10.72 7.68 -17.74
CA VAL A 448 -11.51 7.14 -18.86
C VAL A 448 -12.33 5.94 -18.37
N LYS A 449 -13.66 6.05 -18.35
CA LYS A 449 -14.55 4.97 -17.90
C LYS A 449 -14.62 3.85 -18.96
N SER A 450 -13.97 2.72 -18.67
CA SER A 450 -14.01 1.50 -19.49
C SER A 450 -14.85 0.36 -18.88
N GLY A 451 -15.46 0.60 -17.73
CA GLY A 451 -16.28 -0.36 -16.98
C GLY A 451 -16.53 0.16 -15.55
N LYS A 452 -17.25 -0.62 -14.74
CA LYS A 452 -17.28 -0.44 -13.27
C LYS A 452 -15.96 -0.97 -12.67
N PRO A 453 -15.27 -0.23 -11.78
CA PRO A 453 -14.22 -0.80 -10.95
C PRO A 453 -14.78 -1.78 -9.92
N ASP A 454 -13.95 -2.72 -9.45
CA ASP A 454 -14.35 -3.80 -8.54
C ASP A 454 -13.35 -4.01 -7.39
N ILE A 455 -13.89 -4.22 -6.19
CA ILE A 455 -13.18 -4.60 -4.97
C ILE A 455 -14.01 -5.71 -4.30
N SER A 456 -13.74 -6.97 -4.65
CA SER A 456 -14.57 -8.09 -4.25
C SER A 456 -13.83 -9.28 -3.64
N TYR A 457 -14.51 -10.05 -2.78
CA TYR A 457 -13.93 -11.25 -2.17
C TYR A 457 -12.61 -11.02 -1.39
N ASN A 458 -12.34 -9.83 -0.85
CA ASN A 458 -11.14 -9.57 -0.04
C ASN A 458 -11.41 -9.82 1.46
N HIS A 459 -10.38 -10.27 2.17
CA HIS A 459 -10.40 -10.49 3.61
C HIS A 459 -9.44 -9.51 4.29
N ILE A 460 -9.96 -8.57 5.07
CA ILE A 460 -9.19 -7.44 5.63
C ILE A 460 -9.37 -7.40 7.15
N PHE A 461 -8.28 -7.56 7.91
CA PHE A 461 -8.36 -7.50 9.37
C PHE A 461 -7.16 -6.89 10.09
N ASN A 462 -7.40 -6.53 11.36
CA ASN A 462 -6.48 -5.85 12.28
C ASN A 462 -5.92 -4.48 11.82
N ALA A 463 -6.38 -3.96 10.68
CA ALA A 463 -5.86 -2.72 10.10
C ALA A 463 -5.91 -1.51 11.07
N GLY A 464 -4.90 -0.65 10.94
CA GLY A 464 -4.88 0.68 11.52
C GLY A 464 -4.45 0.78 12.99
N LEU A 465 -3.88 -0.27 13.63
CA LEU A 465 -3.63 -0.31 15.09
C LEU A 465 -3.02 0.98 15.68
N TYR A 466 -2.03 1.58 15.02
CA TYR A 466 -1.37 2.76 15.58
C TYR A 466 -2.07 4.07 15.19
N ASN A 467 -2.72 4.13 14.04
CA ASN A 467 -3.23 5.38 13.50
C ASN A 467 -4.62 5.74 14.02
N THR A 468 -4.93 7.03 13.93
CA THR A 468 -6.28 7.58 14.10
C THR A 468 -6.86 7.84 12.72
N ASP A 469 -8.19 7.92 12.65
CA ASP A 469 -8.97 8.14 11.42
C ASP A 469 -8.54 7.31 10.19
N VAL A 470 -8.46 6.00 10.40
CA VAL A 470 -8.10 4.96 9.42
C VAL A 470 -9.28 4.03 9.10
N SER A 471 -9.18 3.28 8.01
CA SER A 471 -10.18 2.28 7.60
C SER A 471 -9.55 1.01 7.01
N GLY A 472 -10.31 -0.07 6.86
CA GLY A 472 -9.87 -1.24 6.09
C GLY A 472 -9.69 -0.87 4.62
N VAL A 473 -10.74 -0.28 4.04
CA VAL A 473 -10.72 0.35 2.71
C VAL A 473 -11.05 1.84 2.85
N TYR A 474 -10.22 2.70 2.26
CA TYR A 474 -10.41 4.15 2.26
C TYR A 474 -10.48 4.75 0.84
N MET A 475 -11.58 5.45 0.57
CA MET A 475 -11.86 6.27 -0.59
C MET A 475 -11.98 7.75 -0.13
N PRO A 476 -11.11 8.68 -0.58
CA PRO A 476 -10.89 9.94 0.13
C PRO A 476 -11.83 11.11 -0.18
N HIS A 477 -12.50 11.10 -1.33
CA HIS A 477 -13.45 12.13 -1.81
C HIS A 477 -13.91 11.82 -3.25
N LEU A 478 -14.90 12.59 -3.74
CA LEU A 478 -15.34 12.71 -5.14
C LEU A 478 -15.92 11.43 -5.77
N SER A 479 -15.89 11.33 -7.10
CA SER A 479 -16.49 10.22 -7.86
C SER A 479 -15.72 8.92 -7.69
N GLN A 480 -16.41 7.85 -7.27
CA GLN A 480 -15.86 6.49 -7.30
C GLN A 480 -16.22 5.74 -8.60
N TYR A 481 -16.72 6.44 -9.63
CA TYR A 481 -16.99 5.94 -10.99
C TYR A 481 -17.78 4.61 -11.06
N ASP A 482 -18.74 4.46 -10.17
CA ASP A 482 -19.60 3.29 -10.03
C ASP A 482 -18.82 2.03 -9.60
N THR A 483 -17.77 2.23 -8.79
CA THR A 483 -17.04 1.14 -8.10
C THR A 483 -18.04 0.26 -7.34
N GLN A 484 -17.90 -1.05 -7.49
CA GLN A 484 -18.59 -2.04 -6.67
C GLN A 484 -17.63 -2.50 -5.56
N PHE A 485 -18.10 -2.49 -4.31
CA PHE A 485 -17.39 -3.04 -3.15
C PHE A 485 -18.28 -4.13 -2.55
N HIS A 486 -17.95 -5.41 -2.80
CA HIS A 486 -18.84 -6.53 -2.45
C HIS A 486 -18.19 -7.85 -2.05
N HIS A 487 -18.91 -8.68 -1.30
CA HIS A 487 -18.45 -10.02 -0.88
C HIS A 487 -17.13 -9.96 -0.08
N ASN A 488 -16.85 -8.86 0.63
CA ASN A 488 -15.64 -8.71 1.46
C ASN A 488 -15.94 -9.03 2.94
N TRP A 489 -14.96 -9.55 3.67
CA TRP A 489 -14.94 -9.59 5.13
C TRP A 489 -13.99 -8.51 5.65
N VAL A 490 -14.50 -7.54 6.43
CA VAL A 490 -13.67 -6.45 6.97
C VAL A 490 -13.87 -6.27 8.46
N HIS A 491 -12.88 -6.67 9.27
CA HIS A 491 -13.08 -6.84 10.71
C HIS A 491 -11.88 -6.48 11.61
N ASN A 492 -12.16 -6.27 12.90
CA ASN A 492 -11.20 -5.92 13.96
C ASN A 492 -10.35 -4.67 13.64
N VAL A 493 -10.80 -3.83 12.70
CA VAL A 493 -10.13 -2.61 12.28
C VAL A 493 -10.22 -1.58 13.41
N LYS A 494 -9.14 -0.84 13.66
CA LYS A 494 -9.17 0.19 14.73
C LYS A 494 -10.16 1.31 14.42
N GLY A 495 -10.25 1.69 13.15
CA GLY A 495 -11.26 2.59 12.59
C GLY A 495 -12.35 1.84 11.82
N ASN A 496 -12.79 2.37 10.68
CA ASN A 496 -13.96 1.88 9.94
C ASN A 496 -13.62 0.66 9.07
N GLY A 497 -14.61 -0.16 8.68
CA GLY A 497 -14.42 -1.20 7.67
C GLY A 497 -14.18 -0.58 6.29
N VAL A 498 -15.22 0.04 5.74
CA VAL A 498 -15.16 0.87 4.52
C VAL A 498 -15.46 2.33 4.87
N ARG A 499 -14.66 3.25 4.32
CA ARG A 499 -14.90 4.70 4.37
C ARG A 499 -14.87 5.30 2.98
N LEU A 500 -16.00 5.90 2.57
CA LEU A 500 -16.01 6.98 1.60
C LEU A 500 -16.12 8.30 2.37
N ASP A 501 -15.16 9.18 2.18
CA ASP A 501 -15.08 10.48 2.86
C ASP A 501 -15.58 11.64 1.96
N GLN A 502 -15.69 12.83 2.57
CA GLN A 502 -16.36 14.05 2.10
C GLN A 502 -16.47 14.26 0.58
N ALA A 503 -17.66 14.70 0.13
CA ALA A 503 -18.00 14.96 -1.27
C ALA A 503 -18.01 13.71 -2.18
N GLY A 504 -18.12 12.50 -1.61
CA GLY A 504 -18.26 11.26 -2.36
C GLY A 504 -19.51 11.19 -3.24
N ILE A 505 -19.42 10.48 -4.37
CA ILE A 505 -20.56 10.03 -5.22
C ILE A 505 -20.23 8.68 -5.89
N LYS A 506 -21.23 8.04 -6.51
CA LYS A 506 -21.06 6.91 -7.46
C LYS A 506 -20.28 5.71 -6.89
N LEU A 507 -20.77 5.17 -5.78
CA LEU A 507 -20.24 3.96 -5.13
C LEU A 507 -21.40 2.98 -4.86
N SER A 508 -21.17 1.68 -5.08
CA SER A 508 -22.05 0.61 -4.57
C SER A 508 -21.35 -0.18 -3.47
N VAL A 509 -22.05 -0.41 -2.35
CA VAL A 509 -21.56 -1.19 -1.20
C VAL A 509 -22.58 -2.29 -0.93
N HIS A 510 -22.26 -3.54 -1.25
CA HIS A 510 -23.25 -4.61 -1.14
C HIS A 510 -22.67 -5.98 -0.78
N HIS A 511 -23.42 -6.84 -0.09
CA HIS A 511 -22.99 -8.20 0.25
C HIS A 511 -21.66 -8.24 1.01
N ASN A 512 -21.36 -7.26 1.86
CA ASN A 512 -20.16 -7.27 2.71
C ASN A 512 -20.52 -7.69 4.14
N VAL A 513 -19.56 -8.32 4.83
CA VAL A 513 -19.69 -8.72 6.23
C VAL A 513 -18.69 -7.95 7.08
N PHE A 514 -19.18 -7.25 8.09
CA PHE A 514 -18.37 -6.42 8.99
C PHE A 514 -18.56 -6.84 10.45
N TRP A 515 -17.46 -6.92 11.22
CA TRP A 515 -17.54 -7.10 12.67
C TRP A 515 -16.34 -6.53 13.44
N ALA A 516 -16.48 -6.32 14.75
CA ALA A 516 -15.44 -5.93 15.72
C ALA A 516 -14.59 -4.66 15.42
N SER A 517 -14.81 -3.99 14.29
CA SER A 517 -14.21 -2.71 13.92
C SER A 517 -14.81 -1.52 14.70
N LYS A 518 -14.33 -0.29 14.51
CA LYS A 518 -14.99 0.91 15.07
C LYS A 518 -16.42 1.03 14.55
N ARG A 519 -16.55 0.79 13.24
CA ARG A 519 -17.75 0.72 12.40
C ARG A 519 -17.46 -0.27 11.27
N GLY A 520 -18.48 -0.84 10.66
CA GLY A 520 -18.39 -1.45 9.34
C GLY A 520 -18.40 -0.37 8.26
N LEU A 521 -19.42 0.49 8.25
CA LEU A 521 -19.64 1.49 7.21
C LEU A 521 -19.55 2.94 7.73
N ASN A 522 -18.85 3.80 6.98
CA ASN A 522 -18.96 5.26 7.09
C ASN A 522 -18.95 5.87 5.67
N ILE A 523 -20.13 6.14 5.11
CA ILE A 523 -20.29 6.66 3.74
C ILE A 523 -20.75 8.13 3.80
N GLU A 524 -19.87 9.06 3.39
CA GLU A 524 -20.15 10.51 3.33
C GLU A 524 -20.15 11.02 1.88
N GLY A 525 -21.17 11.81 1.49
CA GLY A 525 -21.23 12.36 0.13
C GLY A 525 -22.54 13.02 -0.29
N TYR A 526 -22.64 13.35 -1.58
CA TYR A 526 -23.83 13.93 -2.22
C TYR A 526 -24.64 12.92 -3.04
N GLY A 527 -24.04 11.79 -3.41
CA GLY A 527 -24.61 10.89 -4.40
C GLY A 527 -25.79 10.09 -3.87
N MET A 528 -26.72 9.71 -4.74
CA MET A 528 -27.61 8.57 -4.47
C MET A 528 -26.72 7.32 -4.48
N PHE A 529 -26.49 6.72 -3.31
CA PHE A 529 -25.65 5.53 -3.17
C PHE A 529 -26.50 4.25 -3.16
N ASN A 530 -25.98 3.20 -3.78
CA ASN A 530 -26.57 1.86 -3.73
C ASN A 530 -25.90 1.07 -2.61
N ILE A 531 -26.58 0.95 -1.46
CA ILE A 531 -26.05 0.31 -0.25
C ILE A 531 -27.02 -0.81 0.14
N TYR A 532 -26.72 -2.05 -0.26
CA TYR A 532 -27.71 -3.12 -0.17
C TYR A 532 -27.15 -4.46 0.29
N ASN A 533 -27.95 -5.26 0.99
CA ASN A 533 -27.55 -6.62 1.41
C ASN A 533 -26.22 -6.69 2.19
N ASN A 534 -25.89 -5.73 3.06
CA ASN A 534 -24.70 -5.84 3.93
C ASN A 534 -25.06 -6.40 5.31
N THR A 535 -24.20 -7.24 5.89
CA THR A 535 -24.32 -7.72 7.29
C THR A 535 -23.28 -7.03 8.17
N SER A 536 -23.69 -6.48 9.32
CA SER A 536 -22.79 -5.74 10.22
C SER A 536 -23.19 -5.85 11.69
N ALA A 537 -22.25 -6.25 12.56
CA ALA A 537 -22.51 -6.48 13.98
C ALA A 537 -21.27 -6.27 14.88
N PHE A 538 -21.44 -6.19 16.20
CA PHE A 538 -20.35 -6.14 17.20
C PHE A 538 -19.36 -4.97 17.06
N HIS A 539 -19.70 -3.91 16.33
CA HIS A 539 -18.89 -2.70 16.24
C HIS A 539 -18.96 -1.85 17.51
N ARG A 540 -17.87 -1.12 17.81
CA ARG A 540 -17.80 -0.21 18.97
C ARG A 540 -18.78 0.96 18.84
N GLU A 541 -18.87 1.54 17.65
CA GLU A 541 -19.81 2.61 17.30
C GLU A 541 -20.75 2.13 16.18
N ALA A 542 -21.88 2.82 16.00
CA ALA A 542 -22.87 2.49 14.97
C ALA A 542 -22.41 2.89 13.56
N ASP A 543 -22.87 2.15 12.54
CA ASP A 543 -22.61 2.43 11.13
C ASP A 543 -23.34 3.69 10.64
N ILE A 544 -22.72 4.36 9.68
CA ILE A 544 -23.08 5.74 9.34
C ILE A 544 -23.25 5.95 7.83
N LEU A 545 -24.37 6.58 7.50
CA LEU A 545 -24.58 7.38 6.30
C LEU A 545 -24.47 8.86 6.65
N THR A 546 -23.89 9.67 5.77
CA THR A 546 -23.78 11.13 5.96
C THR A 546 -24.02 11.84 4.62
N ARG A 547 -25.19 12.47 4.49
CA ARG A 547 -25.45 13.38 3.39
C ARG A 547 -24.69 14.69 3.60
N ASN A 548 -23.98 15.12 2.58
CA ASN A 548 -23.47 16.48 2.48
C ASN A 548 -24.56 17.35 1.84
N VAL A 549 -24.77 18.55 2.39
CA VAL A 549 -25.74 19.53 1.87
C VAL A 549 -25.07 20.85 1.49
N LEU A 550 -23.88 21.15 2.04
CA LEU A 550 -23.06 22.31 1.69
C LEU A 550 -21.80 21.90 0.92
N PRO A 551 -21.27 22.78 0.03
CA PRO A 551 -20.00 22.57 -0.67
C PRO A 551 -18.84 22.22 0.28
N LYS A 552 -17.93 21.32 -0.14
CA LYS A 552 -16.77 20.91 0.66
C LYS A 552 -15.49 21.59 0.18
N ARG A 553 -14.59 21.85 1.14
CA ARG A 553 -13.22 22.34 0.88
C ARG A 553 -12.38 21.38 0.02
N LYS A 554 -12.69 20.08 0.03
CA LYS A 554 -12.07 19.07 -0.85
C LYS A 554 -12.53 19.15 -2.32
N GLY A 555 -13.37 20.13 -2.67
CA GLY A 555 -14.05 20.21 -3.96
C GLY A 555 -15.41 19.53 -3.94
N VAL A 556 -16.08 19.61 -5.09
CA VAL A 556 -17.40 19.02 -5.36
C VAL A 556 -17.32 18.44 -6.78
N PRO A 557 -17.76 17.19 -7.03
CA PRO A 557 -17.80 16.66 -8.39
C PRO A 557 -18.76 17.49 -9.27
N PRO A 558 -18.44 17.76 -10.55
CA PRO A 558 -19.32 18.53 -11.43
C PRO A 558 -20.74 17.96 -11.56
N GLU A 559 -20.90 16.65 -11.41
CA GLU A 559 -22.19 15.97 -11.47
C GLU A 559 -22.92 15.83 -10.10
N ALA A 560 -22.36 16.39 -9.02
CA ALA A 560 -22.93 16.25 -7.68
C ALA A 560 -24.01 17.29 -7.37
N LYS A 561 -25.19 16.83 -6.97
CA LYS A 561 -26.32 17.67 -6.57
C LYS A 561 -26.12 18.21 -5.14
N VAL A 562 -25.57 19.42 -5.01
CA VAL A 562 -25.47 20.14 -3.73
C VAL A 562 -26.79 20.88 -3.48
N SER A 563 -27.58 20.41 -2.50
CA SER A 563 -28.92 20.98 -2.24
C SER A 563 -28.88 22.37 -1.61
N ASN A 564 -27.82 22.70 -0.86
CA ASN A 564 -27.76 23.85 0.05
C ASN A 564 -28.89 23.89 1.10
N ASP A 565 -29.58 22.77 1.32
CA ASP A 565 -30.69 22.67 2.28
C ASP A 565 -30.15 22.63 3.72
N THR A 566 -30.06 23.82 4.31
CA THR A 566 -29.63 24.04 5.69
C THR A 566 -30.68 23.63 6.73
N SER A 567 -31.82 23.04 6.35
CA SER A 567 -32.70 22.34 7.32
C SER A 567 -32.16 20.97 7.75
N PHE A 568 -31.17 20.43 7.01
CA PHE A 568 -30.56 19.11 7.24
C PHE A 568 -31.60 17.97 7.28
N PRO A 569 -32.37 17.77 6.18
CA PRO A 569 -33.39 16.72 6.09
C PRO A 569 -32.79 15.32 6.29
N PRO A 570 -33.60 14.31 6.63
CA PRO A 570 -33.19 12.92 6.56
C PRO A 570 -32.88 12.51 5.12
N ILE A 571 -32.04 11.49 4.97
CA ILE A 571 -31.86 10.76 3.71
C ILE A 571 -33.17 9.98 3.43
N THR A 572 -33.72 10.13 2.22
CA THR A 572 -34.93 9.43 1.75
C THR A 572 -34.79 8.87 0.33
N ASP A 573 -33.86 9.40 -0.46
CA ASP A 573 -33.63 9.10 -1.89
C ASP A 573 -32.33 8.31 -2.15
N TRP A 574 -31.68 7.76 -1.11
CA TRP A 574 -30.59 6.79 -1.30
C TRP A 574 -31.15 5.38 -1.29
N ASN A 575 -30.59 4.53 -2.16
CA ASN A 575 -31.00 3.14 -2.31
C ASN A 575 -30.36 2.28 -1.23
N VAL A 576 -30.95 2.36 -0.03
CA VAL A 576 -30.49 1.63 1.15
C VAL A 576 -31.46 0.47 1.37
N LEU A 577 -31.12 -0.71 0.84
CA LEU A 577 -32.06 -1.83 0.69
C LEU A 577 -31.57 -3.11 1.38
N ASN A 578 -32.46 -3.87 2.01
CA ASN A 578 -32.16 -5.24 2.48
C ASN A 578 -30.92 -5.41 3.38
N ASN A 579 -30.44 -4.36 4.07
CA ASN A 579 -29.28 -4.49 4.95
C ASN A 579 -29.65 -5.09 6.31
N LEU A 580 -28.70 -5.82 6.91
CA LEU A 580 -28.78 -6.43 8.24
C LEU A 580 -27.70 -5.84 9.14
N ILE A 581 -27.91 -4.60 9.58
CA ILE A 581 -26.89 -3.78 10.26
C ILE A 581 -27.36 -3.46 11.67
N GLN A 582 -26.68 -4.02 12.67
CA GLN A 582 -27.09 -3.99 14.08
C GLN A 582 -27.41 -2.58 14.59
N ARG A 583 -26.62 -1.58 14.19
CA ARG A 583 -26.82 -0.17 14.54
C ARG A 583 -26.47 0.70 13.34
N PHE A 584 -27.46 1.35 12.71
CA PHE A 584 -27.29 2.08 11.46
C PHE A 584 -27.98 3.45 11.53
N PHE A 585 -27.27 4.53 11.20
CA PHE A 585 -27.77 5.90 11.35
C PHE A 585 -27.40 6.82 10.18
N ASP A 586 -28.31 7.74 9.88
CA ASP A 586 -28.15 8.92 9.05
C ASP A 586 -27.78 10.11 9.95
N ARG A 587 -26.55 10.62 9.83
CA ARG A 587 -26.08 11.80 10.59
C ARG A 587 -25.73 12.98 9.67
N VAL A 588 -25.61 14.15 10.29
CA VAL A 588 -24.96 15.33 9.69
C VAL A 588 -23.44 15.21 9.81
N GLY A 589 -22.72 15.65 8.78
CA GLY A 589 -21.26 15.53 8.72
C GLY A 589 -20.54 16.45 9.71
N PRO A 590 -19.40 16.02 10.31
CA PRO A 590 -18.63 16.88 11.23
C PRO A 590 -18.19 18.22 10.61
N SER A 591 -18.04 18.28 9.28
CA SER A 591 -17.70 19.50 8.53
C SER A 591 -18.84 20.54 8.44
N GLU A 592 -20.09 20.13 8.69
CA GLU A 592 -21.30 20.97 8.61
C GLU A 592 -21.85 21.38 9.99
N GLY A 593 -21.24 20.95 11.09
CA GLY A 593 -21.74 21.19 12.46
C GLY A 593 -21.95 22.66 12.82
N TRP A 594 -21.21 23.60 12.21
CA TRP A 594 -21.40 25.04 12.38
C TRP A 594 -22.70 25.54 11.72
N ALA A 595 -23.02 25.04 10.53
CA ALA A 595 -24.25 25.37 9.82
C ALA A 595 -25.46 24.70 10.48
N LEU A 596 -25.31 23.47 10.96
CA LEU A 596 -26.30 22.78 11.79
C LEU A 596 -26.66 23.58 13.04
N ALA A 597 -25.65 24.12 13.75
CA ALA A 597 -25.86 24.97 14.91
C ALA A 597 -26.57 26.29 14.54
N ALA A 598 -26.17 26.94 13.45
CA ALA A 598 -26.78 28.18 12.97
C ALA A 598 -28.26 27.98 12.57
N SER A 599 -28.60 26.86 11.94
CA SER A 599 -29.98 26.51 11.62
C SER A 599 -30.80 26.13 12.86
N LYS A 600 -30.20 25.43 13.84
CA LYS A 600 -30.85 25.13 15.12
C LYS A 600 -31.22 26.41 15.87
N ALA A 601 -30.29 27.37 15.96
CA ALA A 601 -30.53 28.67 16.60
C ALA A 601 -31.63 29.50 15.93
N LYS A 602 -31.88 29.28 14.62
CA LYS A 602 -32.94 29.94 13.84
C LYS A 602 -34.25 29.14 13.78
N GLY A 603 -34.35 28.01 14.48
CA GLY A 603 -35.52 27.11 14.41
C GLY A 603 -35.73 26.42 13.05
N LYS A 604 -34.75 26.47 12.14
CA LYS A 604 -34.90 26.05 10.73
C LYS A 604 -34.55 24.58 10.46
N LEU A 605 -34.32 23.76 11.49
CA LEU A 605 -34.04 22.33 11.29
C LEU A 605 -35.31 21.54 10.96
N HIS A 606 -35.16 20.56 10.07
CA HIS A 606 -36.20 19.58 9.79
C HIS A 606 -36.66 18.89 11.09
N PRO A 607 -37.98 18.66 11.34
CA PRO A 607 -38.48 18.21 12.65
C PRO A 607 -37.91 16.89 13.20
N LEU A 608 -37.41 16.01 12.34
CA LEU A 608 -36.66 14.82 12.77
C LEU A 608 -35.23 15.17 13.23
N ARG A 609 -34.55 16.08 12.52
CA ARG A 609 -33.17 16.51 12.82
C ARG A 609 -33.10 17.44 14.04
N ALA A 610 -34.16 18.22 14.27
CA ALA A 610 -34.34 19.02 15.47
C ALA A 610 -34.40 18.16 16.75
N ARG A 611 -35.07 17.00 16.66
CA ARG A 611 -35.19 16.00 17.75
C ARG A 611 -33.92 15.16 17.91
N ASN A 612 -33.30 14.70 16.82
CA ASN A 612 -32.08 13.92 16.88
C ASN A 612 -31.16 14.20 15.68
N THR A 613 -29.90 14.55 15.93
CA THR A 613 -28.91 14.83 14.88
C THR A 613 -28.44 13.58 14.13
N SER A 614 -28.56 12.40 14.74
CA SER A 614 -28.28 11.08 14.15
C SER A 614 -29.56 10.25 14.14
N ILE A 615 -30.25 10.25 13.00
CA ILE A 615 -31.56 9.61 12.82
C ILE A 615 -31.33 8.12 12.50
N PRO A 616 -31.96 7.17 13.20
CA PRO A 616 -31.88 5.74 12.86
C PRO A 616 -32.25 5.47 11.38
N ILE A 617 -31.66 4.45 10.78
CA ILE A 617 -32.12 3.94 9.48
C ILE A 617 -33.35 3.06 9.71
N THR A 618 -34.46 3.53 9.15
CA THR A 618 -35.79 2.93 9.11
C THR A 618 -36.37 3.23 7.74
N ASP A 619 -37.36 2.46 7.30
CA ASP A 619 -37.91 2.60 5.95
C ASP A 619 -38.54 3.99 5.73
N ARG A 620 -38.13 4.64 4.63
CA ARG A 620 -38.57 5.98 4.18
C ARG A 620 -38.11 6.24 2.74
N GLY A 621 -39.05 6.47 1.82
CA GLY A 621 -38.73 6.67 0.40
C GLY A 621 -38.02 5.44 -0.21
N SER A 622 -36.83 5.64 -0.77
CA SER A 622 -35.94 4.60 -1.31
C SER A 622 -35.13 3.84 -0.25
N ILE A 623 -35.18 4.23 1.02
CA ILE A 623 -34.68 3.41 2.13
C ILE A 623 -35.78 2.39 2.47
N GLN A 624 -35.54 1.10 2.23
CA GLN A 624 -36.56 0.06 2.38
C GLN A 624 -36.00 -1.31 2.81
N GLY A 625 -36.77 -2.07 3.59
CA GLY A 625 -36.49 -3.46 3.93
C GLY A 625 -35.24 -3.67 4.78
N ASN A 626 -34.78 -2.70 5.57
CA ASN A 626 -33.58 -2.86 6.40
C ASN A 626 -33.92 -3.38 7.80
N ILE A 627 -33.13 -4.34 8.32
CA ILE A 627 -33.20 -4.76 9.73
C ILE A 627 -32.07 -4.11 10.52
N THR A 628 -32.46 -3.36 11.56
CA THR A 628 -31.55 -2.64 12.47
C THR A 628 -32.03 -2.80 13.92
N GLY A 629 -31.20 -2.45 14.91
CA GLY A 629 -31.57 -2.47 16.33
C GLY A 629 -31.65 -3.87 16.97
N PHE A 630 -31.22 -4.92 16.26
CA PHE A 630 -31.35 -6.30 16.69
C PHE A 630 -30.26 -6.76 17.67
N ASP A 631 -30.57 -7.84 18.38
CA ASP A 631 -29.62 -8.66 19.14
C ASP A 631 -29.03 -9.74 18.22
N PRO A 632 -27.70 -9.75 17.95
CA PRO A 632 -27.05 -10.76 17.10
C PRO A 632 -27.29 -12.21 17.56
N ALA A 633 -27.46 -12.44 18.87
CA ALA A 633 -27.74 -13.77 19.41
C ALA A 633 -29.10 -14.34 18.98
N LYS A 634 -30.03 -13.47 18.53
CA LYS A 634 -31.36 -13.85 18.03
C LYS A 634 -31.43 -13.97 16.51
N ILE A 635 -30.36 -13.60 15.79
CA ILE A 635 -30.33 -13.54 14.33
C ILE A 635 -29.43 -14.63 13.71
N PHE A 636 -28.29 -14.95 14.33
CA PHE A 636 -27.24 -15.74 13.69
C PHE A 636 -26.91 -17.06 14.42
N VAL A 637 -26.42 -18.04 13.66
CA VAL A 637 -26.01 -19.37 14.18
C VAL A 637 -24.91 -19.27 15.24
N GLY A 638 -24.13 -18.19 15.19
CA GLY A 638 -22.99 -17.91 16.05
C GLY A 638 -22.96 -16.45 16.49
N GLY A 639 -24.03 -15.98 17.14
CA GLY A 639 -24.23 -14.59 17.57
C GLY A 639 -23.32 -14.08 18.69
N SER A 640 -22.05 -14.49 18.75
CA SER A 640 -21.03 -13.91 19.65
C SER A 640 -19.63 -13.96 19.01
N LEU A 641 -18.73 -13.08 19.45
CA LEU A 641 -17.32 -13.07 19.00
C LEU A 641 -16.49 -14.31 19.43
N ASN A 642 -17.07 -15.26 20.18
CA ASN A 642 -16.37 -16.47 20.63
C ASN A 642 -16.67 -17.70 19.77
N ASN A 643 -17.85 -17.75 19.14
CA ASN A 643 -18.21 -18.74 18.14
C ASN A 643 -18.83 -18.01 16.93
N LEU A 644 -18.05 -17.15 16.29
CA LEU A 644 -18.61 -16.16 15.36
C LEU A 644 -19.09 -16.81 14.06
N ASN A 645 -20.38 -16.68 13.79
CA ASN A 645 -20.98 -16.91 12.49
C ASN A 645 -22.07 -15.85 12.29
N LEU A 646 -22.02 -15.11 11.17
CA LEU A 646 -22.97 -14.06 10.78
C LEU A 646 -23.88 -14.47 9.60
N ILE A 647 -23.97 -15.77 9.30
CA ILE A 647 -25.03 -16.33 8.45
C ILE A 647 -26.34 -16.37 9.26
N PRO A 648 -27.48 -15.87 8.72
CA PRO A 648 -28.76 -15.86 9.42
C PRO A 648 -29.30 -17.26 9.75
N ALA A 649 -29.68 -17.46 11.00
CA ALA A 649 -30.27 -18.69 11.54
C ALA A 649 -31.80 -18.67 11.62
N THR A 650 -32.43 -17.51 11.37
CA THR A 650 -33.87 -17.30 11.57
C THR A 650 -34.53 -16.72 10.31
N PRO A 651 -35.76 -17.16 9.96
CA PRO A 651 -36.48 -16.67 8.79
C PRO A 651 -36.85 -15.18 8.85
N VAL A 652 -36.60 -14.46 9.95
CA VAL A 652 -36.86 -13.01 10.08
C VAL A 652 -36.16 -12.16 9.00
N VAL A 653 -35.07 -12.66 8.40
CA VAL A 653 -34.40 -11.99 7.28
C VAL A 653 -35.12 -12.14 5.94
N ARG A 654 -36.19 -12.95 5.84
CA ARG A 654 -36.95 -13.17 4.59
C ARG A 654 -37.84 -11.99 4.19
N GLY A 655 -38.10 -11.88 2.89
CA GLY A 655 -39.07 -10.92 2.37
C GLY A 655 -38.53 -9.50 2.35
N GLY A 656 -37.28 -9.34 1.89
CA GLY A 656 -36.73 -8.04 1.52
C GLY A 656 -37.42 -7.44 0.28
N VAL A 657 -36.98 -6.25 -0.10
CA VAL A 657 -37.29 -5.63 -1.40
C VAL A 657 -36.82 -6.57 -2.50
N LYS A 658 -37.65 -6.81 -3.51
CA LYS A 658 -37.31 -7.66 -4.66
C LYS A 658 -36.62 -6.85 -5.74
N GLN A 659 -35.72 -7.47 -6.50
CA GLN A 659 -35.14 -6.87 -7.70
C GLN A 659 -36.25 -6.49 -8.70
N THR A 660 -36.19 -5.27 -9.24
CA THR A 660 -37.10 -4.79 -10.31
C THR A 660 -36.29 -4.20 -11.49
N PRO A 661 -36.92 -3.96 -12.66
CA PRO A 661 -36.28 -3.26 -13.78
C PRO A 661 -35.82 -1.84 -13.42
N GLU A 662 -36.59 -1.12 -12.58
CA GLU A 662 -36.28 0.25 -12.17
C GLU A 662 -35.05 0.29 -11.25
N LEU A 663 -34.94 -0.67 -10.33
CA LEU A 663 -33.75 -0.84 -9.48
C LEU A 663 -32.52 -1.24 -10.31
N ALA A 664 -32.71 -2.08 -11.34
CA ALA A 664 -31.66 -2.43 -12.29
C ALA A 664 -31.18 -1.22 -13.12
N ALA A 665 -32.10 -0.37 -13.58
CA ALA A 665 -31.78 0.89 -14.26
C ALA A 665 -31.03 1.88 -13.33
N GLN A 666 -31.30 1.84 -12.03
CA GLN A 666 -30.55 2.58 -10.99
C GLN A 666 -29.21 1.91 -10.62
N GLY A 667 -28.82 0.83 -11.30
CA GLY A 667 -27.53 0.17 -11.14
C GLY A 667 -27.45 -0.81 -9.96
N ILE A 668 -28.59 -1.21 -9.38
CA ILE A 668 -28.72 -2.30 -8.41
C ILE A 668 -29.03 -3.57 -9.19
N THR A 669 -28.04 -4.43 -9.41
CA THR A 669 -28.12 -5.54 -10.37
C THR A 669 -27.96 -6.92 -9.73
N ALA A 670 -28.10 -7.01 -8.40
CA ALA A 670 -27.89 -8.21 -7.60
C ALA A 670 -28.58 -8.08 -6.24
N LEU A 671 -29.89 -7.75 -6.20
CA LEU A 671 -30.63 -7.58 -4.95
C LEU A 671 -31.23 -8.92 -4.48
N ASP A 672 -30.61 -9.54 -3.48
CA ASP A 672 -31.08 -10.81 -2.91
C ASP A 672 -32.43 -10.66 -2.17
N SER A 673 -33.21 -11.74 -2.15
CA SER A 673 -34.58 -11.74 -1.57
C SER A 673 -34.61 -11.77 -0.02
N PHE A 674 -33.46 -12.02 0.59
CA PHE A 674 -33.22 -11.99 2.03
C PHE A 674 -32.49 -10.70 2.43
N ARG A 675 -32.35 -10.46 3.74
CA ARG A 675 -31.69 -9.28 4.30
C ARG A 675 -30.34 -9.64 4.91
N GLY A 676 -29.31 -8.89 4.52
CA GLY A 676 -27.91 -9.17 4.84
C GLY A 676 -27.13 -9.72 3.64
N ALA A 677 -25.88 -10.08 3.90
CA ALA A 677 -24.89 -10.51 2.90
C ALA A 677 -24.83 -12.03 2.65
N TYR A 678 -25.74 -12.77 3.28
CA TYR A 678 -25.93 -14.21 3.15
C TYR A 678 -27.41 -14.51 3.23
N ASP A 679 -27.87 -15.45 2.41
CA ASP A 679 -29.22 -15.99 2.50
C ASP A 679 -29.41 -16.83 3.77
N TYR A 680 -30.67 -16.99 4.18
CA TYR A 680 -31.03 -17.81 5.34
C TYR A 680 -30.62 -19.28 5.11
N GLY A 681 -29.76 -19.80 5.98
CA GLY A 681 -29.28 -21.18 5.90
C GLY A 681 -28.31 -21.47 4.74
N ASP A 682 -27.78 -20.44 4.06
CA ASP A 682 -26.72 -20.60 3.07
C ASP A 682 -25.43 -21.17 3.72
N LYS A 683 -24.60 -21.84 2.92
CA LYS A 683 -23.23 -22.24 3.29
C LYS A 683 -22.31 -21.03 3.44
N GLY A 684 -22.58 -19.97 2.68
CA GLY A 684 -21.82 -18.72 2.67
C GLY A 684 -20.56 -18.80 1.82
N TRP A 685 -20.29 -17.74 1.07
CA TRP A 685 -18.99 -17.47 0.47
C TRP A 685 -17.94 -17.10 1.54
N VAL A 686 -16.69 -17.49 1.29
CA VAL A 686 -15.51 -17.14 2.11
C VAL A 686 -14.54 -16.32 1.24
N PRO A 687 -14.17 -15.10 1.65
CA PRO A 687 -13.26 -14.23 0.92
C PRO A 687 -11.79 -14.45 1.33
N GLY A 688 -10.89 -13.73 0.67
CA GLY A 688 -9.45 -13.77 0.89
C GLY A 688 -8.73 -14.57 -0.19
N SER A 689 -7.42 -14.72 0.01
CA SER A 689 -6.53 -15.54 -0.82
C SER A 689 -6.71 -17.02 -0.50
N ASP A 690 -6.51 -17.89 -1.50
CA ASP A 690 -6.59 -19.35 -1.31
C ASP A 690 -5.37 -19.94 -0.55
N TRP A 691 -4.35 -19.11 -0.31
CA TRP A 691 -3.10 -19.42 0.38
C TRP A 691 -2.72 -18.32 1.40
N LEU A 692 -1.84 -18.67 2.34
CA LEU A 692 -1.09 -17.74 3.20
C LEU A 692 0.37 -18.24 3.33
N PRO A 693 1.33 -17.36 3.63
CA PRO A 693 2.74 -17.74 3.78
C PRO A 693 3.03 -18.40 5.16
N PHE A 694 4.26 -18.87 5.34
CA PHE A 694 4.85 -19.24 6.65
C PHE A 694 4.09 -20.32 7.44
N GLY A 695 3.33 -21.19 6.76
CA GLY A 695 2.51 -22.24 7.39
C GLY A 695 1.21 -21.75 8.02
N LEU A 696 0.82 -20.49 7.81
CA LEU A 696 -0.42 -19.93 8.33
C LEU A 696 -1.64 -20.59 7.66
N GLN A 697 -2.61 -21.02 8.47
CA GLN A 697 -3.86 -21.60 7.96
C GLN A 697 -4.78 -20.52 7.40
N VAL A 698 -5.23 -20.69 6.16
CA VAL A 698 -6.25 -19.83 5.52
C VAL A 698 -7.58 -20.00 6.26
N PRO A 699 -8.17 -18.93 6.84
CA PRO A 699 -9.45 -19.02 7.52
C PRO A 699 -10.57 -19.50 6.59
N LYS A 700 -11.31 -20.54 7.00
CA LYS A 700 -12.47 -21.08 6.25
C LYS A 700 -13.82 -20.77 6.92
N SER A 701 -13.82 -19.96 7.98
CA SER A 701 -15.03 -19.48 8.65
C SER A 701 -14.76 -18.15 9.39
N MET A 702 -15.83 -17.42 9.72
CA MET A 702 -15.75 -16.20 10.51
C MET A 702 -15.17 -16.45 11.92
N ALA A 703 -15.45 -17.61 12.53
CA ALA A 703 -14.86 -18.02 13.81
C ALA A 703 -13.34 -18.24 13.71
N MET A 704 -12.85 -18.87 12.62
CA MET A 704 -11.41 -18.97 12.36
C MET A 704 -10.78 -17.60 12.14
N ALA A 705 -11.44 -16.73 11.37
CA ALA A 705 -10.96 -15.38 11.08
C ALA A 705 -10.88 -14.51 12.37
N GLU A 706 -11.90 -14.56 13.23
CA GLU A 706 -11.91 -13.86 14.51
C GLU A 706 -10.86 -14.40 15.49
N LYS A 707 -10.67 -15.74 15.56
CA LYS A 707 -9.59 -16.36 16.35
C LYS A 707 -8.21 -15.92 15.87
N MET A 708 -7.99 -15.88 14.55
CA MET A 708 -6.74 -15.42 13.94
C MET A 708 -6.49 -13.93 14.20
N ALA A 709 -7.52 -13.08 14.02
CA ALA A 709 -7.43 -11.65 14.29
C ALA A 709 -7.13 -11.35 15.76
N LYS A 710 -7.79 -12.04 16.70
CA LYS A 710 -7.51 -11.97 18.14
C LYS A 710 -6.08 -12.37 18.49
N HIS A 711 -5.58 -13.49 17.95
CA HIS A 711 -4.23 -13.98 18.22
C HIS A 711 -3.14 -13.02 17.71
N TYR A 712 -3.19 -12.62 16.43
CA TYR A 712 -2.24 -11.67 15.86
C TYR A 712 -2.53 -10.21 16.22
N ARG A 713 -3.42 -9.92 17.17
CA ARG A 713 -3.72 -8.54 17.59
C ARG A 713 -2.58 -7.87 18.34
N PHE A 714 -1.75 -8.67 19.01
CA PHE A 714 -0.68 -8.22 19.92
C PHE A 714 0.70 -8.84 19.61
N LEU A 715 0.78 -9.62 18.53
CA LEU A 715 1.96 -10.35 18.06
C LEU A 715 2.19 -10.02 16.58
N SER A 716 3.36 -9.47 16.23
CA SER A 716 3.77 -9.37 14.82
C SER A 716 4.05 -10.77 14.27
N ILE A 717 3.53 -11.05 13.08
CA ILE A 717 4.07 -12.11 12.23
C ILE A 717 5.45 -11.64 11.75
N VAL A 718 6.48 -12.47 11.86
CA VAL A 718 7.83 -12.15 11.37
C VAL A 718 8.04 -12.81 10.00
N PRO A 719 8.18 -12.04 8.91
CA PRO A 719 8.39 -12.62 7.58
C PRO A 719 9.64 -13.48 7.47
N GLN A 720 9.47 -14.71 7.01
CA GLN A 720 10.57 -15.64 6.74
C GLN A 720 11.18 -15.35 5.36
N THR A 721 12.48 -15.64 5.22
CA THR A 721 13.27 -15.37 4.00
C THR A 721 14.20 -16.54 3.71
N HIS A 722 14.38 -16.90 2.44
CA HIS A 722 15.11 -18.10 2.02
C HIS A 722 16.53 -17.80 1.47
N VAL A 723 17.14 -16.69 1.88
CA VAL A 723 18.46 -16.22 1.39
C VAL A 723 19.67 -17.05 1.82
N HIS A 724 19.50 -18.03 2.72
CA HIS A 724 20.60 -18.82 3.29
C HIS A 724 20.82 -20.13 2.55
N GLY A 725 22.09 -20.49 2.35
CA GLY A 725 22.49 -21.69 1.62
C GLY A 725 22.33 -21.60 0.09
N LEU A 726 22.14 -20.40 -0.45
CA LEU A 726 22.08 -20.13 -1.90
C LEU A 726 23.36 -19.45 -2.38
N PRO A 727 23.84 -19.74 -3.61
CA PRO A 727 24.99 -19.06 -4.21
C PRO A 727 24.64 -17.64 -4.69
N PHE A 728 25.65 -16.78 -4.85
CA PHE A 728 25.49 -15.35 -5.17
C PHE A 728 25.76 -15.04 -6.65
N GLY A 729 24.74 -14.53 -7.36
CA GLY A 729 24.84 -14.16 -8.77
C GLY A 729 24.74 -12.64 -9.02
N ARG A 730 24.94 -12.22 -10.27
CA ARG A 730 24.96 -10.79 -10.65
C ARG A 730 23.71 -10.35 -11.42
N LEU A 731 23.04 -9.29 -10.97
CA LEU A 731 21.98 -8.65 -11.76
C LEU A 731 22.58 -7.83 -12.91
N SER A 732 23.67 -7.12 -12.64
CA SER A 732 24.40 -6.27 -13.58
C SER A 732 25.82 -6.01 -13.06
N GLU A 733 26.71 -5.53 -13.93
CA GLU A 733 28.08 -5.15 -13.56
C GLU A 733 28.18 -3.84 -12.75
N HIS A 734 27.04 -3.17 -12.48
CA HIS A 734 26.98 -1.89 -11.80
C HIS A 734 26.11 -1.99 -10.56
N CYS A 735 26.74 -2.02 -9.39
CA CYS A 735 26.08 -2.36 -8.12
C CYS A 735 25.07 -1.32 -7.58
N HIS A 736 24.99 -0.12 -8.15
CA HIS A 736 24.26 1.01 -7.55
C HIS A 736 23.40 1.80 -8.55
N TYR A 737 22.08 1.68 -8.40
CA TYR A 737 21.20 2.81 -8.61
C TYR A 737 21.44 3.83 -7.48
N GLN A 738 22.17 4.91 -7.78
CA GLN A 738 22.06 6.13 -7.00
C GLN A 738 20.83 6.89 -7.50
N SER A 739 19.92 7.28 -6.60
CA SER A 739 18.86 8.20 -7.01
C SER A 739 19.45 9.59 -7.31
N PRO A 740 18.86 10.38 -8.22
CA PRO A 740 19.29 11.77 -8.46
C PRO A 740 19.28 12.64 -7.19
N GLU A 741 18.45 12.27 -6.20
CA GLU A 741 18.39 12.89 -4.88
C GLU A 741 19.66 12.61 -4.04
N GLU A 742 20.12 11.35 -4.03
CA GLU A 742 21.38 10.93 -3.39
C GLU A 742 22.61 11.51 -4.13
N GLU A 743 22.55 11.61 -5.45
CA GLU A 743 23.61 12.22 -6.28
C GLU A 743 23.74 13.74 -6.01
N VAL A 744 22.62 14.47 -5.96
CA VAL A 744 22.59 15.90 -5.57
C VAL A 744 23.05 16.09 -4.12
N ALA A 745 22.72 15.17 -3.20
CA ALA A 745 23.22 15.20 -1.82
C ALA A 745 24.75 14.97 -1.74
N GLN A 746 25.29 14.04 -2.54
CA GLN A 746 26.74 13.89 -2.70
C GLN A 746 27.39 15.14 -3.30
N PHE A 747 26.76 15.78 -4.29
CA PHE A 747 27.27 17.03 -4.88
C PHE A 747 27.36 18.16 -3.84
N ARG A 748 26.32 18.32 -3.02
CA ARG A 748 26.27 19.33 -1.93
C ARG A 748 27.33 19.06 -0.85
N THR A 749 27.52 17.80 -0.44
CA THR A 749 28.56 17.44 0.55
C THR A 749 29.97 17.55 -0.01
N ARG A 750 30.20 17.25 -1.30
CA ARG A 750 31.48 17.52 -2.00
C ARG A 750 31.78 19.02 -2.02
N GLN A 751 30.84 19.87 -2.44
CA GLN A 751 31.01 21.34 -2.39
C GLN A 751 31.28 21.85 -0.97
N GLY A 752 30.57 21.33 0.05
CA GLY A 752 30.78 21.68 1.45
C GLY A 752 32.20 21.35 1.96
N LYS A 753 32.78 20.21 1.56
CA LYS A 753 34.19 19.88 1.85
C LYS A 753 35.16 20.83 1.14
N THR A 754 34.93 21.16 -0.13
CA THR A 754 35.75 22.11 -0.90
C THR A 754 35.72 23.53 -0.33
N LEU A 755 34.56 24.00 0.14
CA LEU A 755 34.39 25.29 0.81
C LEU A 755 35.13 25.34 2.16
N LYS A 756 35.06 24.28 2.98
CA LYS A 756 35.86 24.18 4.22
C LYS A 756 37.37 24.21 3.94
N MET A 757 37.85 23.55 2.88
CA MET A 757 39.26 23.62 2.50
C MET A 757 39.70 25.02 2.03
N LYS A 758 38.89 25.72 1.21
CA LYS A 758 39.17 27.12 0.80
C LYS A 758 39.17 28.10 1.98
N ASN A 759 38.32 27.90 2.99
CA ASN A 759 38.32 28.75 4.18
C ASN A 759 39.53 28.51 5.09
N ASN A 760 39.98 27.26 5.27
CA ASN A 760 41.19 26.96 6.05
C ASN A 760 42.47 27.52 5.41
N SER A 761 42.60 27.49 4.08
CA SER A 761 43.76 28.09 3.39
C SER A 761 43.75 29.62 3.48
N ASN A 762 42.58 30.26 3.38
CA ASN A 762 42.43 31.70 3.57
C ASN A 762 42.69 32.16 5.02
N GLN A 763 42.29 31.39 6.03
CA GLN A 763 42.65 31.70 7.42
C GLN A 763 44.16 31.59 7.67
N LYS A 764 44.84 30.55 7.14
CA LYS A 764 46.31 30.45 7.23
C LYS A 764 47.01 31.63 6.52
N LYS A 765 46.52 32.09 5.35
CA LYS A 765 47.04 33.29 4.68
C LYS A 765 46.79 34.58 5.47
N LYS A 766 45.60 34.78 6.07
CA LYS A 766 45.32 35.98 6.90
C LYS A 766 46.15 36.02 8.19
N ARG A 767 46.42 34.88 8.85
CA ARG A 767 47.27 34.85 10.06
C ARG A 767 48.73 35.25 9.79
N LYS A 768 49.28 35.00 8.60
CA LYS A 768 50.63 35.46 8.20
C LYS A 768 50.71 36.96 7.78
N LYS A 769 49.61 37.72 7.78
CA LYS A 769 49.57 39.15 7.41
C LYS A 769 49.15 40.10 8.55
N ARG A 770 49.19 39.66 9.81
CA ARG A 770 48.86 40.47 11.01
C ARG A 770 49.95 40.46 12.10
N GLY A 771 51.17 40.11 11.74
CA GLY A 771 52.36 40.17 12.60
C GLY A 771 53.46 41.00 11.96
N ASN A 772 53.17 42.28 11.66
CA ASN A 772 54.13 43.35 11.39
C ASN A 772 53.38 44.65 11.07
N LEU A 773 53.21 45.49 12.09
CA LEU A 773 53.14 46.95 12.05
C LEU A 773 53.21 47.44 13.52
N LYS A 774 53.94 48.53 13.74
CA LYS A 774 53.94 49.28 15.01
C LYS A 774 52.79 50.28 15.00
#